data_AF-A0A268TWA0-F1
#
_entry.id   AF-A0A268TWA0-F1
#
_cell.length_a   1.000
_cell.length_b   1.000
_cell.length_c   1.000
_cell.angle_alpha   90.00
_cell.angle_beta   90.00
_cell.angle_gamma   90.00
#
_symmetry.space_group_name_H-M   'P 1'
#
loop_
_entity.id
_entity.type
_entity.pdbx_description
1 polymer ?
#
loop_
_entity_poly.entity_id
_entity_poly.type
_entity_poly.pdbx_seq_one_letter_code
_entity_poly.pdbx_strand_id
1 'polypeptide(L)'
;MRITFGTKYNQMNYYQNVLQNKLNDMNTKIASGLKIQYGYQDSSINNQNLKLEFEKNTLDQGIDVAQDAHTSTLNTDKSLSELSETMRQFKTKLIQAANDIHSPNSREAIASDLEKLKDHMINIANTSIGGEFLFGGSKVDRPPFDTQGNYFGNDEKLNALISSNNLVPYNITGHELFFGRDSDKQKIITSNIKMLNQSKLHPDVMDAINKTNPSQEVYIKPEDTLRDLIGDNDNDTTNDPKEYFYLQGIRPDGSNFKAKFAFDKAYKNPENATKVADLLTQIGKEFGNTPQNKVVDVSLNTWGQIEIRDLKPGNATIDFHLISSDTDADNLDDLRASGARITSFNKSPFLTDKGLSHIQGISDNYDFRFVRIPTAFIAQDNTPANKNTKLSEIFDPKATTLQIDGTRPNHEDGTINTEPIEPLLIDIEHSTMGDLMDQIKEHFGGDLEVELANGRISIVDNHVKNQAHDSKTPPFDGEHGLSISFATFDANGLQTDAIPTDYENEYEKTYFTQKGASLFGNISQTLADGSGFATPETKLSEVAGGSMQGQSYTLKLKDHNGLPLEAQIIFDTKGSYLKLPSKTPNQAAYIIPLYNPHDKPPAISITPADEVTYQQLMDAMSIALNYSNQDQKAYLQAQNANNTPTQANKDAYEKLLASAKGVFSIQMSGNGKIQIQDNMRSLTQMQFMMYNDSSDDFSAQAIKNDTSGIRLNANNALSIDQPDINFFEQIDDIIDSVRRGIYRPDNFGNVYTNDMRRLGIQNGLSAFEHLSDHIEKMIALNGAHSKTFENIIRRNEVLKVQVDSIKGEVIGTDLAETYNKFSNLTTNYNAVLSSTSRINQMSLVNYL
;
A
#
# COMPACT_ATOMS: atom_id res chain seq x y z
N MET A 1 -38.43 -46.33 -96.63
CA MET A 1 -37.56 -46.93 -95.59
C MET A 1 -36.11 -46.40 -95.54
N ARG A 2 -35.71 -45.40 -96.34
CA ARG A 2 -34.33 -44.85 -96.32
C ARG A 2 -34.05 -43.84 -95.18
N ILE A 3 -35.08 -43.18 -94.66
CA ILE A 3 -35.00 -42.22 -93.54
C ILE A 3 -34.85 -42.95 -92.18
N THR A 4 -35.34 -44.19 -92.07
CA THR A 4 -35.32 -44.98 -90.82
C THR A 4 -33.94 -45.55 -90.46
N PHE A 5 -33.08 -45.84 -91.45
CA PHE A 5 -31.73 -46.38 -91.22
C PHE A 5 -30.74 -45.32 -90.74
N GLY A 6 -30.73 -44.12 -91.34
CA GLY A 6 -29.91 -42.99 -90.87
C GLY A 6 -30.29 -42.56 -89.45
N THR A 7 -31.58 -42.61 -89.11
CA THR A 7 -32.07 -42.31 -87.76
C THR A 7 -31.62 -43.37 -86.75
N LYS A 8 -31.65 -44.67 -87.09
CA LYS A 8 -31.15 -45.76 -86.23
C LYS A 8 -29.63 -45.72 -86.04
N TYR A 9 -28.87 -45.42 -87.09
CA TYR A 9 -27.41 -45.26 -87.02
C TYR A 9 -27.01 -44.07 -86.14
N ASN A 10 -27.68 -42.92 -86.32
CA ASN A 10 -27.47 -41.75 -85.46
C ASN A 10 -27.88 -42.02 -84.00
N GLN A 11 -28.96 -42.77 -83.77
CA GLN A 11 -29.33 -43.23 -82.43
C GLN A 11 -28.26 -44.15 -81.82
N MET A 12 -27.68 -45.07 -82.59
CA MET A 12 -26.64 -45.98 -82.11
C MET A 12 -25.32 -45.26 -81.82
N ASN A 13 -24.90 -44.33 -82.69
CA ASN A 13 -23.77 -43.44 -82.42
C ASN A 13 -24.04 -42.56 -81.20
N TYR A 14 -25.26 -42.06 -81.02
CA TYR A 14 -25.66 -41.33 -79.82
C TYR A 14 -25.53 -42.22 -78.57
N TYR A 15 -26.06 -43.45 -78.59
CA TYR A 15 -25.91 -44.40 -77.47
C TYR A 15 -24.46 -44.78 -77.21
N GLN A 16 -23.65 -44.96 -78.25
CA GLN A 16 -22.22 -45.25 -78.14
C GLN A 16 -21.48 -44.08 -77.47
N ASN A 17 -21.71 -42.86 -77.93
CA ASN A 17 -21.13 -41.65 -77.31
C ASN A 17 -21.60 -41.47 -75.86
N VAL A 18 -22.89 -41.70 -75.57
CA VAL A 18 -23.43 -41.62 -74.20
C VAL A 18 -22.80 -42.67 -73.29
N LEU A 19 -22.65 -43.92 -73.74
CA LEU A 19 -22.03 -44.99 -72.95
C LEU A 19 -20.53 -44.77 -72.77
N GLN A 20 -19.83 -44.30 -73.81
CA GLN A 20 -18.41 -43.91 -73.71
C GLN A 20 -18.22 -42.79 -72.68
N ASN A 21 -19.07 -41.76 -72.70
CA ASN A 21 -19.02 -40.68 -71.72
C ASN A 21 -19.31 -41.18 -70.30
N LYS A 22 -20.28 -42.09 -70.12
CA LYS A 22 -20.55 -42.73 -68.82
C LYS A 22 -19.40 -43.62 -68.34
N LEU A 23 -18.73 -44.33 -69.24
CA LEU A 23 -17.54 -45.13 -68.94
C LEU A 23 -16.37 -44.25 -68.51
N ASN A 24 -16.14 -43.16 -69.23
CA ASN A 24 -15.10 -42.19 -68.87
C ASN A 24 -15.39 -41.55 -67.50
N ASP A 25 -16.66 -41.20 -67.21
CA ASP A 25 -17.07 -40.69 -65.90
C ASP A 25 -16.83 -41.71 -64.77
N MET A 26 -17.23 -42.97 -64.96
CA MET A 26 -17.00 -44.02 -63.94
C MET A 26 -15.52 -44.36 -63.77
N ASN A 27 -14.73 -44.38 -64.85
CA ASN A 27 -13.27 -44.53 -64.77
C ASN A 27 -12.64 -43.39 -63.97
N THR A 28 -13.12 -42.16 -64.19
CA THR A 28 -12.67 -40.96 -63.48
C THR A 28 -13.02 -41.02 -61.99
N LYS A 29 -14.22 -41.52 -61.64
CA LYS A 29 -14.64 -41.75 -60.24
C LYS A 29 -13.82 -42.85 -59.57
N ILE A 30 -13.52 -43.94 -60.28
CA ILE A 30 -12.64 -45.01 -59.78
C ILE A 30 -11.22 -44.48 -59.55
N ALA A 31 -10.68 -43.70 -60.50
CA ALA A 31 -9.33 -43.16 -60.41
C ALA A 31 -9.19 -42.09 -59.30
N SER A 32 -10.22 -41.26 -59.10
CA SER A 32 -10.20 -40.20 -58.07
C SER A 32 -10.68 -40.66 -56.69
N GLY A 33 -11.45 -41.75 -56.61
CA GLY A 33 -12.10 -42.18 -55.37
C GLY A 33 -13.25 -41.28 -54.90
N LEU A 34 -13.68 -40.31 -55.71
CA LEU A 34 -14.71 -39.32 -55.37
C LEU A 34 -15.96 -39.47 -56.24
N LYS A 35 -17.13 -39.19 -55.65
CA LYS A 35 -18.45 -39.17 -56.33
C LYS A 35 -18.55 -38.03 -57.34
N ILE A 36 -17.85 -36.92 -57.11
CA ILE A 36 -17.75 -35.76 -58.00
C ILE A 36 -16.31 -35.24 -58.05
N GLN A 37 -15.92 -34.68 -59.19
CA GLN A 37 -14.69 -33.90 -59.38
C GLN A 37 -14.96 -32.41 -59.59
N TYR A 38 -16.11 -32.06 -60.17
CA TYR A 38 -16.45 -30.69 -60.52
C TYR A 38 -17.82 -30.31 -59.96
N GLY A 39 -17.97 -29.06 -59.53
CA GLY A 39 -19.20 -28.59 -58.88
C GLY A 39 -20.47 -28.65 -59.75
N TYR A 40 -20.33 -28.68 -61.07
CA TYR A 40 -21.47 -28.83 -61.98
C TYR A 40 -22.05 -30.25 -62.02
N GLN A 41 -21.34 -31.27 -61.50
CA GLN A 41 -21.77 -32.67 -61.57
C GLN A 41 -22.85 -32.99 -60.53
N ASP A 42 -22.75 -32.41 -59.33
CA ASP A 42 -23.79 -32.44 -58.29
C ASP A 42 -23.63 -31.22 -57.39
N SER A 43 -24.52 -30.23 -57.54
CA SER A 43 -24.47 -29.00 -56.75
C SER A 43 -24.73 -29.24 -55.26
N SER A 44 -25.47 -30.28 -54.88
CA SER A 44 -25.78 -30.58 -53.48
C SER A 44 -24.55 -31.14 -52.77
N ILE A 45 -23.92 -32.18 -53.35
CA ILE A 45 -22.68 -32.77 -52.83
C ILE A 45 -21.55 -31.71 -52.83
N ASN A 46 -21.48 -30.87 -53.87
CA ASN A 46 -20.48 -29.82 -53.93
C ASN A 46 -20.68 -28.74 -52.84
N ASN A 47 -21.92 -28.30 -52.60
CA ASN A 47 -22.21 -27.35 -51.51
C ASN A 47 -21.88 -27.95 -50.13
N GLN A 48 -22.17 -29.24 -49.91
CA GLN A 48 -21.79 -29.94 -48.69
C GLN A 48 -20.27 -30.05 -48.55
N ASN A 49 -19.54 -30.37 -49.63
CA ASN A 49 -18.08 -30.38 -49.63
C ASN A 49 -17.51 -29.01 -49.24
N LEU A 50 -17.97 -27.93 -49.88
CA LEU A 50 -17.51 -26.57 -49.58
C LEU A 50 -17.75 -26.21 -48.11
N LYS A 51 -18.90 -26.59 -47.55
CA LYS A 51 -19.21 -26.39 -46.14
C LYS A 51 -18.24 -27.17 -45.23
N LEU A 52 -18.00 -28.46 -45.52
CA LEU A 52 -17.09 -29.30 -44.74
C LEU A 52 -15.63 -28.86 -44.86
N GLU A 53 -15.19 -28.40 -46.03
CA GLU A 53 -13.86 -27.80 -46.22
C GLU A 53 -13.72 -26.50 -45.43
N PHE A 54 -14.74 -25.66 -45.44
CA PHE A 54 -14.76 -24.44 -44.63
C PHE A 54 -14.68 -24.75 -43.13
N GLU A 55 -15.46 -25.73 -42.66
CA GLU A 55 -15.42 -26.21 -41.27
C GLU A 55 -14.04 -26.78 -40.92
N LYS A 56 -13.45 -27.60 -41.79
CA LYS A 56 -12.09 -28.14 -41.61
C LYS A 56 -11.04 -27.03 -41.52
N ASN A 57 -11.02 -26.09 -42.47
CA ASN A 57 -10.07 -24.99 -42.46
C ASN A 57 -10.22 -24.12 -41.21
N THR A 58 -11.44 -23.92 -40.74
CA THR A 58 -11.72 -23.18 -39.50
C THR A 58 -11.18 -23.93 -38.28
N LEU A 59 -11.35 -25.26 -38.24
CA LEU A 59 -10.80 -26.11 -37.17
C LEU A 59 -9.26 -26.12 -37.20
N ASP A 60 -8.64 -26.16 -38.37
CA ASP A 60 -7.19 -26.08 -38.54
C ASP A 60 -6.64 -24.77 -38.00
N GLN A 61 -7.21 -23.63 -38.39
CA GLN A 61 -6.85 -22.32 -37.84
C GLN A 61 -7.03 -22.26 -36.32
N GLY A 62 -8.12 -22.83 -35.80
CA GLY A 62 -8.37 -22.89 -34.37
C GLY A 62 -7.36 -23.77 -33.60
N ILE A 63 -6.87 -24.85 -34.21
CA ILE A 63 -5.79 -25.68 -33.64
C ILE A 63 -4.49 -24.90 -33.62
N ASP A 64 -4.11 -24.24 -34.72
CA ASP A 64 -2.86 -23.48 -34.82
C ASP A 64 -2.81 -22.34 -33.78
N VAL A 65 -3.88 -21.53 -33.70
CA VAL A 65 -3.99 -20.45 -32.70
C VAL A 65 -3.96 -20.99 -31.27
N ALA A 66 -4.63 -22.13 -31.01
CA ALA A 66 -4.59 -22.76 -29.69
C ALA A 66 -3.20 -23.30 -29.35
N GLN A 67 -2.46 -23.82 -30.34
CA GLN A 67 -1.12 -24.37 -30.17
C GLN A 67 -0.09 -23.26 -29.89
N ASP A 68 -0.22 -22.12 -30.56
CA ASP A 68 0.61 -20.93 -30.30
C ASP A 68 0.36 -20.41 -28.88
N ALA A 69 -0.91 -20.24 -28.50
CA ALA A 69 -1.30 -19.84 -27.15
C ALA A 69 -0.82 -20.84 -26.08
N HIS A 70 -0.95 -22.14 -26.33
CA HIS A 70 -0.44 -23.19 -25.44
C HIS A 70 1.09 -23.15 -25.30
N THR A 71 1.80 -22.87 -26.39
CA THR A 71 3.27 -22.71 -26.35
C THR A 71 3.65 -21.48 -25.52
N SER A 72 2.89 -20.39 -25.61
CA SER A 72 3.06 -19.21 -24.76
C SER A 72 2.83 -19.53 -23.28
N THR A 73 1.80 -20.31 -22.93
CA THR A 73 1.57 -20.72 -21.54
C THR A 73 2.69 -21.61 -21.01
N LEU A 74 3.25 -22.50 -21.83
CA LEU A 74 4.41 -23.34 -21.44
C LEU A 74 5.70 -22.53 -21.21
N ASN A 75 5.94 -21.50 -22.02
CA ASN A 75 7.07 -20.59 -21.82
C ASN A 75 6.91 -19.75 -20.54
N THR A 76 5.68 -19.32 -20.27
CA THR A 76 5.31 -18.62 -19.03
C THR A 76 5.52 -19.54 -17.82
N ASP A 77 5.08 -20.79 -17.90
CA ASP A 77 5.20 -21.80 -16.84
C ASP A 77 6.66 -22.06 -16.45
N LYS A 78 7.54 -22.17 -17.46
CA LYS A 78 8.98 -22.32 -17.25
C LYS A 78 9.57 -21.11 -16.51
N SER A 79 9.18 -19.90 -16.92
CA SER A 79 9.67 -18.65 -16.31
C SER A 79 9.19 -18.52 -14.86
N LEU A 80 7.91 -18.81 -14.60
CA LEU A 80 7.35 -18.81 -13.24
C LEU A 80 7.98 -19.89 -12.34
N SER A 81 8.29 -21.07 -12.90
CA SER A 81 9.00 -22.13 -12.16
C SER A 81 10.42 -21.70 -11.75
N GLU A 82 11.14 -21.01 -12.64
CA GLU A 82 12.46 -20.44 -12.33
C GLU A 82 12.35 -19.32 -11.26
N LEU A 83 11.28 -18.52 -11.32
CA LEU A 83 10.98 -17.51 -10.31
C LEU A 83 10.72 -18.13 -8.93
N SER A 84 9.85 -19.14 -8.85
CA SER A 84 9.55 -19.88 -7.60
C SER A 84 10.82 -20.50 -7.00
N GLU A 85 11.68 -21.12 -7.82
CA GLU A 85 12.94 -21.67 -7.36
C GLU A 85 13.90 -20.58 -6.83
N THR A 86 13.97 -19.43 -7.50
CA THR A 86 14.75 -18.27 -7.04
C THR A 86 14.22 -17.73 -5.71
N MET A 87 12.89 -17.70 -5.53
CA MET A 87 12.26 -17.31 -4.27
C MET A 87 12.55 -18.29 -3.14
N ARG A 88 12.58 -19.60 -3.43
CA ARG A 88 12.98 -20.62 -2.45
C ARG A 88 14.42 -20.41 -1.99
N GLN A 89 15.32 -20.06 -2.89
CA GLN A 89 16.71 -19.71 -2.56
C GLN A 89 16.80 -18.44 -1.72
N PHE A 90 16.01 -17.41 -2.08
CA PHE A 90 15.90 -16.17 -1.31
C PHE A 90 15.42 -16.46 0.11
N LYS A 91 14.31 -17.20 0.28
CA LYS A 91 13.78 -17.63 1.58
C LYS A 91 14.83 -18.36 2.42
N THR A 92 15.58 -19.27 1.81
CA THR A 92 16.63 -20.02 2.51
C THR A 92 17.71 -19.08 3.08
N LYS A 93 18.18 -18.11 2.30
CA LYS A 93 19.14 -17.09 2.76
C LYS A 93 18.54 -16.12 3.77
N LEU A 94 17.26 -15.78 3.65
CA LEU A 94 16.57 -14.93 4.60
C LEU A 94 16.42 -15.61 5.96
N ILE A 95 16.05 -16.90 5.98
CA ILE A 95 16.01 -17.72 7.20
C ILE A 95 17.41 -17.81 7.82
N GLN A 96 18.46 -17.97 7.01
CA GLN A 96 19.84 -17.91 7.49
C GLN A 96 20.11 -16.58 8.21
N ALA A 97 19.79 -15.45 7.56
CA ALA A 97 19.93 -14.11 8.15
C ALA A 97 19.14 -13.91 9.46
N ALA A 98 18.00 -14.61 9.60
CA ALA A 98 17.09 -14.49 10.72
C ALA A 98 17.53 -15.26 11.97
N ASN A 99 18.22 -16.40 11.79
CA ASN A 99 18.51 -17.35 12.86
C ASN A 99 19.88 -17.15 13.52
N ASP A 100 20.88 -16.67 12.78
CA ASP A 100 22.25 -16.59 13.28
C ASP A 100 22.62 -15.15 13.70
N ILE A 101 23.49 -15.04 14.71
CA ILE A 101 24.14 -13.78 15.05
C ILE A 101 25.19 -13.51 13.96
N HIS A 102 24.89 -12.56 13.08
CA HIS A 102 25.78 -12.20 11.98
C HIS A 102 26.57 -10.93 12.28
N SER A 103 27.88 -10.94 11.97
CA SER A 103 28.68 -9.72 11.93
C SER A 103 28.20 -8.77 10.83
N PRO A 104 28.48 -7.45 10.90
CA PRO A 104 28.11 -6.51 9.84
C PRO A 104 28.59 -6.95 8.45
N ASN A 105 29.82 -7.47 8.33
CA ASN A 105 30.34 -7.98 7.06
C ASN A 105 29.59 -9.22 6.58
N SER A 106 29.20 -10.12 7.49
CA SER A 106 28.39 -11.29 7.15
C SER A 106 27.00 -10.89 6.65
N ARG A 107 26.38 -9.88 7.28
CA ARG A 107 25.08 -9.37 6.86
C ARG A 107 25.14 -8.68 5.50
N GLU A 108 26.17 -7.88 5.26
CA GLU A 108 26.39 -7.26 3.94
C GLU A 108 26.55 -8.31 2.84
N ALA A 109 27.31 -9.38 3.10
CA ALA A 109 27.47 -10.48 2.16
C ALA A 109 26.13 -11.18 1.86
N ILE A 110 25.33 -11.46 2.89
CA ILE A 110 23.99 -12.06 2.71
C ILE A 110 23.06 -11.11 1.96
N ALA A 111 23.04 -9.83 2.32
CA ALA A 111 22.23 -8.81 1.64
C ALA A 111 22.61 -8.69 0.16
N SER A 112 23.91 -8.67 -0.17
CA SER A 112 24.38 -8.65 -1.56
C SER A 112 23.98 -9.91 -2.34
N ASP A 113 23.96 -11.08 -1.69
CA ASP A 113 23.45 -12.30 -2.31
C ASP A 113 21.93 -12.25 -2.54
N LEU A 114 21.17 -11.71 -1.58
CA LEU A 114 19.72 -11.52 -1.73
C LEU A 114 19.40 -10.50 -2.84
N GLU A 115 20.19 -9.44 -2.96
CA GLU A 115 20.08 -8.45 -4.03
C GLU A 115 20.33 -9.08 -5.41
N LYS A 116 21.33 -9.95 -5.56
CA LYS A 116 21.54 -10.70 -6.80
C LYS A 116 20.39 -11.63 -7.14
N LEU A 117 19.75 -12.23 -6.12
CA LEU A 117 18.55 -13.05 -6.34
C LEU A 117 17.39 -12.18 -6.80
N LYS A 118 17.18 -11.00 -6.21
CA LYS A 118 16.21 -10.01 -6.69
C LYS A 118 16.48 -9.61 -8.15
N ASP A 119 17.73 -9.28 -8.48
CA ASP A 119 18.12 -8.94 -9.85
C ASP A 119 17.83 -10.09 -10.82
N HIS A 120 18.03 -11.33 -10.39
CA HIS A 120 17.66 -12.51 -11.16
C HIS A 120 16.14 -12.62 -11.35
N MET A 121 15.33 -12.35 -10.32
CA MET A 121 13.87 -12.28 -10.43
C MET A 121 13.42 -11.21 -11.44
N ILE A 122 14.05 -10.03 -11.45
CA ILE A 122 13.78 -8.98 -12.45
C ILE A 122 14.16 -9.45 -13.87
N ASN A 123 15.27 -10.17 -14.02
CA ASN A 123 15.66 -10.74 -15.31
C ASN A 123 14.63 -11.76 -15.82
N ILE A 124 14.10 -12.60 -14.92
CA ILE A 124 13.02 -13.55 -15.25
C ILE A 124 11.75 -12.79 -15.65
N ALA A 125 11.40 -11.72 -14.92
CA ALA A 125 10.27 -10.84 -15.23
C ALA A 125 10.40 -10.14 -16.60
N ASN A 126 11.63 -9.99 -17.10
CA ASN A 126 11.95 -9.46 -18.42
C ASN A 126 12.24 -10.56 -19.48
N THR A 127 11.76 -11.79 -19.28
CA THR A 127 11.94 -12.87 -20.26
C THR A 127 11.22 -12.56 -21.58
N SER A 128 11.93 -12.73 -22.70
CA SER A 128 11.41 -12.54 -24.06
C SER A 128 11.49 -13.80 -24.89
N ILE A 129 10.44 -14.13 -25.64
CA ILE A 129 10.41 -15.22 -26.62
C ILE A 129 10.11 -14.64 -27.99
N GLY A 130 10.97 -14.89 -28.98
CA GLY A 130 10.77 -14.37 -30.34
C GLY A 130 10.80 -12.84 -30.46
N GLY A 131 11.29 -12.13 -29.43
CA GLY A 131 11.27 -10.66 -29.35
C GLY A 131 10.06 -10.10 -28.59
N GLU A 132 9.13 -10.95 -28.15
CA GLU A 132 7.95 -10.56 -27.38
C GLU A 132 8.16 -10.85 -25.89
N PHE A 133 7.94 -9.87 -25.02
CA PHE A 133 8.08 -10.02 -23.57
C PHE A 133 6.85 -10.67 -22.94
N LEU A 134 7.05 -11.73 -22.16
CA LEU A 134 5.97 -12.58 -21.64
C LEU A 134 5.03 -11.84 -20.67
N PHE A 135 5.59 -10.98 -19.82
CA PHE A 135 4.86 -10.31 -18.74
C PHE A 135 4.50 -8.85 -19.06
N GLY A 136 4.58 -8.42 -20.34
CA GLY A 136 4.32 -7.03 -20.75
C GLY A 136 2.84 -6.66 -20.93
N GLY A 137 1.92 -7.62 -20.77
CA GLY A 137 0.53 -7.46 -21.20
C GLY A 137 0.45 -7.41 -22.73
N SER A 138 -0.22 -6.39 -23.29
CA SER A 138 -0.21 -6.15 -24.75
C SER A 138 0.98 -5.32 -25.23
N LYS A 139 1.78 -4.74 -24.33
CA LYS A 139 3.04 -4.03 -24.65
C LYS A 139 4.23 -4.99 -24.67
N VAL A 140 4.26 -5.85 -25.68
CA VAL A 140 5.27 -6.93 -25.80
C VAL A 140 6.58 -6.49 -26.44
N ASP A 141 6.71 -5.25 -26.89
CA ASP A 141 7.82 -4.75 -27.73
C ASP A 141 9.02 -4.19 -26.96
N ARG A 142 8.94 -4.15 -25.63
CA ARG A 142 9.98 -3.60 -24.74
C ARG A 142 9.98 -4.29 -23.37
N PRO A 143 11.12 -4.27 -22.64
CA PRO A 143 11.19 -4.82 -21.30
C PRO A 143 10.11 -4.24 -20.38
N PRO A 144 9.30 -5.08 -19.71
CA PRO A 144 8.26 -4.62 -18.81
C PRO A 144 8.77 -4.04 -17.49
N PHE A 145 9.97 -4.40 -17.03
CA PHE A 145 10.52 -3.95 -15.75
C PHE A 145 11.87 -3.24 -15.92
N ASP A 146 12.09 -2.18 -15.16
CA ASP A 146 13.42 -1.60 -14.98
C ASP A 146 14.21 -2.30 -13.85
N THR A 147 15.44 -1.83 -13.60
CA THR A 147 16.31 -2.35 -12.53
C THR A 147 15.77 -2.12 -11.11
N GLN A 148 14.80 -1.21 -10.95
CA GLN A 148 14.18 -0.90 -9.65
C GLN A 148 12.85 -1.66 -9.46
N GLY A 149 12.44 -2.49 -10.44
CA GLY A 149 11.18 -3.21 -10.40
C GLY A 149 9.96 -2.38 -10.78
N ASN A 150 10.13 -1.18 -11.36
CA ASN A 150 9.00 -0.40 -11.86
C ASN A 150 8.44 -1.03 -13.12
N TYR A 151 7.10 -1.12 -13.21
CA TYR A 151 6.41 -1.74 -14.35
C TYR A 151 6.03 -0.72 -15.43
N PHE A 152 6.42 -1.01 -16.68
CA PHE A 152 6.14 -0.20 -17.88
C PHE A 152 5.22 -0.90 -18.89
N GLY A 153 4.71 -2.09 -18.55
CA GLY A 153 3.72 -2.81 -19.35
C GLY A 153 2.29 -2.24 -19.21
N ASN A 154 1.29 -3.08 -19.44
CA ASN A 154 -0.10 -2.80 -19.10
C ASN A 154 -0.78 -4.07 -18.55
N ASP A 155 -1.99 -3.91 -18.02
CA ASP A 155 -2.76 -5.03 -17.46
C ASP A 155 -3.73 -5.65 -18.47
N GLU A 156 -3.37 -5.62 -19.76
CA GLU A 156 -4.22 -6.16 -20.82
C GLU A 156 -3.98 -7.66 -21.03
N LYS A 157 -5.06 -8.44 -21.01
CA LYS A 157 -5.05 -9.88 -21.29
C LYS A 157 -5.01 -10.14 -22.79
N LEU A 158 -4.04 -10.95 -23.22
CA LEU A 158 -3.94 -11.49 -24.56
C LEU A 158 -4.85 -12.72 -24.67
N ASN A 159 -5.77 -12.67 -25.63
CA ASN A 159 -6.77 -13.70 -25.83
C ASN A 159 -6.60 -14.40 -27.17
N ALA A 160 -6.76 -15.71 -27.17
CA ALA A 160 -6.84 -16.54 -28.37
C ALA A 160 -8.31 -16.74 -28.76
N LEU A 161 -8.63 -16.50 -30.03
CA LEU A 161 -9.97 -16.76 -30.60
C LEU A 161 -10.04 -18.20 -31.08
N ILE A 162 -10.78 -19.02 -30.34
CA ILE A 162 -10.78 -20.47 -30.54
C ILE A 162 -12.01 -20.96 -31.31
N SER A 163 -13.11 -20.22 -31.24
CA SER A 163 -14.33 -20.45 -32.02
C SER A 163 -15.14 -19.16 -32.12
N SER A 164 -16.20 -19.14 -32.92
CA SER A 164 -17.11 -18.00 -33.04
C SER A 164 -17.63 -17.59 -31.65
N ASN A 165 -17.11 -16.48 -31.14
CA ASN A 165 -17.45 -15.82 -29.88
C ASN A 165 -16.89 -16.44 -28.58
N ASN A 166 -15.80 -17.22 -28.63
CA ASN A 166 -15.10 -17.69 -27.41
C ASN A 166 -13.62 -17.27 -27.41
N LEU A 167 -13.28 -16.33 -26.53
CA LEU A 167 -11.94 -15.82 -26.30
C LEU A 167 -11.38 -16.44 -25.00
N VAL A 168 -10.18 -16.99 -25.06
CA VAL A 168 -9.51 -17.59 -23.90
C VAL A 168 -8.18 -16.85 -23.65
N PRO A 169 -7.93 -16.34 -22.44
CA PRO A 169 -6.67 -15.68 -22.11
C PRO A 169 -5.52 -16.70 -22.03
N TYR A 170 -4.32 -16.28 -22.42
CA TYR A 170 -3.12 -17.15 -22.42
C TYR A 170 -1.87 -16.51 -21.81
N ASN A 171 -1.95 -15.27 -21.30
CA ASN A 171 -0.85 -14.60 -20.62
C ASN A 171 -1.18 -14.31 -19.15
N ILE A 172 -0.12 -14.14 -18.36
CA ILE A 172 -0.15 -13.52 -17.04
C ILE A 172 0.55 -12.17 -17.17
N THR A 173 -0.06 -11.08 -16.73
CA THR A 173 0.57 -9.75 -16.84
C THR A 173 1.58 -9.54 -15.72
N GLY A 174 2.58 -8.67 -15.94
CA GLY A 174 3.51 -8.28 -14.89
C GLY A 174 2.83 -7.53 -13.75
N HIS A 175 1.69 -6.88 -14.02
CA HIS A 175 0.86 -6.26 -12.99
C HIS A 175 0.20 -7.33 -12.11
N GLU A 176 -0.47 -8.33 -12.69
CA GLU A 176 -1.06 -9.45 -11.94
C GLU A 176 -0.01 -10.20 -11.11
N LEU A 177 1.21 -10.35 -11.64
CA LEU A 177 2.28 -11.13 -11.02
C LEU A 177 3.01 -10.42 -9.86
N PHE A 178 3.21 -9.10 -9.93
CA PHE A 178 4.06 -8.37 -8.98
C PHE A 178 3.36 -7.23 -8.23
N PHE A 179 2.16 -6.85 -8.68
CA PHE A 179 1.32 -5.81 -8.09
C PHE A 179 -0.13 -6.27 -7.91
N GLY A 180 -0.35 -7.58 -7.97
CA GLY A 180 -1.67 -8.19 -7.85
C GLY A 180 -2.24 -8.08 -6.44
N ARG A 181 -3.44 -8.64 -6.28
CA ARG A 181 -4.16 -8.68 -5.01
C ARG A 181 -4.58 -10.11 -4.69
N ASP A 182 -4.26 -10.55 -3.47
CA ASP A 182 -4.66 -11.86 -2.95
C ASP A 182 -5.86 -11.70 -1.99
N SER A 183 -7.07 -11.95 -2.50
CA SER A 183 -8.33 -11.77 -1.74
C SER A 183 -8.52 -12.73 -0.56
N ASP A 184 -7.70 -13.77 -0.45
CA ASP A 184 -7.71 -14.75 0.65
C ASP A 184 -6.73 -14.38 1.78
N LYS A 185 -5.89 -13.36 1.58
CA LYS A 185 -4.91 -12.88 2.56
C LYS A 185 -5.51 -11.77 3.41
N GLN A 186 -4.85 -11.44 4.51
CA GLN A 186 -5.36 -10.54 5.55
C GLN A 186 -4.33 -9.47 5.86
N LYS A 187 -4.79 -8.30 6.31
CA LYS A 187 -3.87 -7.29 6.84
C LYS A 187 -3.44 -7.64 8.26
N ILE A 188 -2.14 -7.52 8.52
CA ILE A 188 -1.53 -7.72 9.83
C ILE A 188 -0.70 -6.48 10.13
N ILE A 189 -0.96 -5.84 11.27
CA ILE A 189 -0.22 -4.67 11.74
C ILE A 189 0.46 -4.93 13.07
N THR A 190 1.56 -4.24 13.34
CA THR A 190 2.31 -4.36 14.59
C THR A 190 2.76 -3.00 15.13
N SER A 191 2.69 -2.84 16.45
CA SER A 191 3.38 -1.77 17.16
C SER A 191 4.90 -1.92 16.99
N ASN A 192 5.65 -0.82 17.06
CA ASN A 192 7.09 -0.83 16.77
C ASN A 192 7.96 -0.30 17.90
N ILE A 193 7.48 -0.43 19.13
CA ILE A 193 8.24 -0.24 20.36
C ILE A 193 8.23 -1.57 21.12
N LYS A 194 9.40 -2.09 21.48
CA LYS A 194 9.52 -3.33 22.26
C LYS A 194 9.08 -3.06 23.70
N MET A 195 8.30 -3.97 24.27
CA MET A 195 7.76 -3.79 25.61
C MET A 195 8.43 -4.77 26.56
N LEU A 196 9.11 -4.23 27.56
CA LEU A 196 9.80 -4.98 28.60
C LEU A 196 8.97 -5.01 29.89
N ASN A 197 9.12 -6.07 30.66
CA ASN A 197 8.58 -6.19 32.00
C ASN A 197 9.38 -5.27 32.93
N GLN A 198 8.77 -4.14 33.31
CA GLN A 198 9.40 -3.09 34.11
C GLN A 198 9.84 -3.59 35.48
N SER A 199 9.08 -4.49 36.11
CA SER A 199 9.44 -5.08 37.41
C SER A 199 10.70 -5.96 37.34
N LYS A 200 11.00 -6.57 36.18
CA LYS A 200 12.24 -7.34 35.95
C LYS A 200 13.39 -6.47 35.50
N LEU A 201 13.10 -5.36 34.83
CA LEU A 201 14.09 -4.38 34.42
C LEU A 201 14.59 -3.55 35.61
N HIS A 202 13.71 -3.22 36.55
CA HIS A 202 13.97 -2.38 37.73
C HIS A 202 13.57 -3.08 39.05
N PRO A 203 14.20 -4.23 39.38
CA PRO A 203 13.82 -5.01 40.56
C PRO A 203 14.11 -4.28 41.88
N ASP A 204 15.11 -3.40 41.91
CA ASP A 204 15.50 -2.58 43.05
C ASP A 204 14.40 -1.60 43.50
N VAL A 205 13.64 -1.07 42.54
CA VAL A 205 12.53 -0.14 42.78
C VAL A 205 11.20 -0.89 42.89
N MET A 206 10.89 -1.74 41.91
CA MET A 206 9.54 -2.30 41.73
C MET A 206 9.28 -3.67 42.38
N ASP A 207 10.30 -4.50 42.61
CA ASP A 207 10.13 -5.85 43.16
C ASP A 207 10.36 -5.86 44.67
N ALA A 208 9.28 -5.96 45.46
CA ALA A 208 9.38 -5.95 46.93
C ALA A 208 10.23 -7.09 47.51
N ILE A 209 10.33 -8.24 46.82
CA ILE A 209 10.96 -9.46 47.32
C ILE A 209 12.40 -9.58 46.83
N ASN A 210 12.64 -9.26 45.56
CA ASN A 210 13.90 -9.55 44.88
C ASN A 210 14.72 -8.31 44.52
N LYS A 211 14.73 -7.29 45.39
CA LYS A 211 15.42 -6.00 45.17
C LYS A 211 16.90 -6.08 44.80
N THR A 212 17.58 -7.15 45.19
CA THR A 212 19.02 -7.33 44.95
C THR A 212 19.31 -8.12 43.67
N ASN A 213 18.29 -8.58 42.95
CA ASN A 213 18.49 -9.24 41.67
C ASN A 213 19.05 -8.23 40.65
N PRO A 214 19.92 -8.68 39.73
CA PRO A 214 20.33 -7.83 38.63
C PRO A 214 19.14 -7.55 37.70
N SER A 215 19.10 -6.36 37.12
CA SER A 215 18.17 -5.98 36.04
C SER A 215 18.22 -6.98 34.89
N GLN A 216 17.05 -7.37 34.38
CA GLN A 216 16.92 -8.31 33.28
C GLN A 216 15.97 -7.77 32.21
N GLU A 217 16.42 -7.78 30.96
CA GLU A 217 15.57 -7.50 29.81
C GLU A 217 14.67 -8.71 29.52
N VAL A 218 13.47 -8.70 30.08
CA VAL A 218 12.43 -9.71 29.84
C VAL A 218 11.27 -9.06 29.11
N TYR A 219 10.88 -9.60 27.96
CA TYR A 219 9.73 -9.10 27.20
C TYR A 219 8.41 -9.39 27.91
N ILE A 220 7.48 -8.44 27.83
CA ILE A 220 6.16 -8.54 28.46
C ILE A 220 5.33 -9.65 27.80
N LYS A 221 4.52 -10.32 28.60
CA LYS A 221 3.60 -11.39 28.17
C LYS A 221 2.15 -11.08 28.53
N PRO A 222 1.16 -11.73 27.88
CA PRO A 222 -0.25 -11.50 28.18
C PRO A 222 -0.65 -11.77 29.64
N GLU A 223 0.04 -12.69 30.31
CA GLU A 223 -0.19 -13.04 31.71
C GLU A 223 0.40 -12.05 32.73
N ASP A 224 1.31 -11.17 32.32
CA ASP A 224 1.92 -10.16 33.17
C ASP A 224 0.90 -9.07 33.57
N THR A 225 1.17 -8.37 34.67
CA THR A 225 0.27 -7.32 35.15
C THR A 225 0.41 -6.04 34.31
N LEU A 226 -0.61 -5.19 34.35
CA LEU A 226 -0.53 -3.86 33.72
C LEU A 226 0.59 -3.01 34.32
N ARG A 227 0.81 -3.14 35.63
CA ARG A 227 1.93 -2.50 36.35
C ARG A 227 3.28 -2.95 35.78
N ASP A 228 3.43 -4.22 35.42
CA ASP A 228 4.65 -4.73 34.78
C ASP A 228 4.87 -4.18 33.36
N LEU A 229 3.80 -3.81 32.64
CA LEU A 229 3.90 -3.20 31.31
C LEU A 229 4.27 -1.71 31.37
N ILE A 230 3.56 -0.95 32.20
CA ILE A 230 3.65 0.51 32.25
C ILE A 230 4.76 1.00 33.17
N GLY A 231 4.97 0.29 34.28
CA GLY A 231 5.91 0.72 35.31
C GLY A 231 5.31 1.63 36.38
N ASP A 232 6.08 1.77 37.46
CA ASP A 232 5.76 2.59 38.63
C ASP A 232 7.04 2.99 39.37
N ASN A 233 6.95 3.94 40.30
CA ASN A 233 8.09 4.55 40.99
C ASN A 233 8.46 3.90 42.34
N ASP A 234 7.71 2.91 42.80
CA ASP A 234 8.03 2.19 44.03
C ASP A 234 7.68 0.69 43.93
N ASN A 235 7.58 -0.01 45.07
CA ASN A 235 7.20 -1.43 45.16
C ASN A 235 5.85 -1.66 45.88
N ASP A 236 5.12 -0.60 46.23
CA ASP A 236 3.78 -0.69 46.81
C ASP A 236 2.77 -0.87 45.68
N THR A 237 2.31 -2.10 45.48
CA THR A 237 1.34 -2.39 44.41
C THR A 237 -0.04 -1.80 44.66
N THR A 238 -0.28 -1.08 45.77
CA THR A 238 -1.63 -0.64 46.18
C THR A 238 -1.88 0.85 46.07
N ASN A 239 -0.86 1.65 45.77
CA ASN A 239 -0.93 3.11 45.75
C ASN A 239 -0.92 3.72 44.33
N ASP A 240 -0.76 2.88 43.29
CA ASP A 240 -0.73 3.31 41.90
C ASP A 240 -2.04 3.99 41.46
N PRO A 241 -1.97 5.15 40.78
CA PRO A 241 -3.13 5.74 40.12
C PRO A 241 -3.58 4.89 38.92
N LYS A 242 -4.78 5.20 38.41
CA LYS A 242 -5.28 4.59 37.17
C LYS A 242 -4.41 4.98 35.99
N GLU A 243 -4.29 4.07 35.03
CA GLU A 243 -3.70 4.35 33.73
C GLU A 243 -4.80 4.57 32.70
N TYR A 244 -4.70 5.66 31.95
CA TYR A 244 -5.61 6.08 30.89
C TYR A 244 -4.99 5.78 29.54
N PHE A 245 -5.74 5.13 28.65
CA PHE A 245 -5.32 4.75 27.31
C PHE A 245 -6.08 5.57 26.28
N TYR A 246 -5.34 6.05 25.27
CA TYR A 246 -5.87 6.81 24.14
C TYR A 246 -5.54 6.04 22.87
N LEU A 247 -6.57 5.47 22.26
CA LEU A 247 -6.47 4.59 21.11
C LEU A 247 -7.10 5.25 19.89
N GLN A 248 -6.40 5.23 18.76
CA GLN A 248 -6.91 5.68 17.47
C GLN A 248 -6.59 4.66 16.38
N GLY A 249 -7.41 4.60 15.34
CA GLY A 249 -7.18 3.65 14.26
C GLY A 249 -8.28 3.61 13.22
N ILE A 250 -8.23 2.55 12.41
CA ILE A 250 -9.25 2.20 11.41
C ILE A 250 -9.74 0.79 11.72
N ARG A 251 -11.06 0.61 11.77
CA ARG A 251 -11.71 -0.68 11.96
C ARG A 251 -11.71 -1.50 10.67
N PRO A 252 -11.97 -2.83 10.74
CA PRO A 252 -12.12 -3.65 9.53
C PRO A 252 -13.24 -3.18 8.57
N ASP A 253 -14.22 -2.40 9.04
CA ASP A 253 -15.26 -1.83 8.16
C ASP A 253 -14.81 -0.55 7.43
N GLY A 254 -13.56 -0.12 7.62
CA GLY A 254 -12.98 1.09 7.03
C GLY A 254 -13.28 2.37 7.80
N SER A 255 -14.09 2.32 8.86
CA SER A 255 -14.36 3.51 9.68
C SER A 255 -13.19 3.85 10.59
N ASN A 256 -12.88 5.15 10.70
CA ASN A 256 -11.95 5.65 11.70
C ASN A 256 -12.61 5.57 13.07
N PHE A 257 -11.80 5.42 14.11
CA PHE A 257 -12.29 5.51 15.48
C PHE A 257 -11.24 6.08 16.42
N LYS A 258 -11.72 6.73 17.48
CA LYS A 258 -10.97 7.03 18.69
C LYS A 258 -11.66 6.46 19.93
N ALA A 259 -10.88 6.01 20.89
CA ALA A 259 -11.35 5.47 22.15
C ALA A 259 -10.46 5.92 23.32
N LYS A 260 -11.10 6.16 24.46
CA LYS A 260 -10.46 6.49 25.73
C LYS A 260 -11.01 5.56 26.81
N PHE A 261 -10.13 4.85 27.50
CA PHE A 261 -10.50 3.93 28.58
C PHE A 261 -9.42 3.90 29.65
N ALA A 262 -9.75 3.44 30.84
CA ALA A 262 -8.82 3.41 31.97
C ALA A 262 -8.83 2.05 32.67
N PHE A 263 -7.68 1.71 33.24
CA PHE A 263 -7.46 0.50 34.03
C PHE A 263 -6.84 0.83 35.39
N ASP A 264 -7.16 0.01 36.38
CA ASP A 264 -6.51 0.06 37.68
C ASP A 264 -5.12 -0.59 37.57
N LYS A 265 -4.05 0.19 37.81
CA LYS A 265 -2.69 -0.37 37.96
C LYS A 265 -2.50 -1.01 39.33
N ALA A 266 -3.07 -0.39 40.37
CA ALA A 266 -2.99 -0.87 41.74
C ALA A 266 -3.78 -2.18 41.94
N TYR A 267 -3.20 -3.09 42.72
CA TYR A 267 -3.82 -4.33 43.15
C TYR A 267 -3.33 -4.75 44.54
N LYS A 268 -4.21 -5.46 45.27
CA LYS A 268 -3.88 -6.07 46.57
C LYS A 268 -3.44 -7.53 46.46
N ASN A 269 -3.97 -8.24 45.47
CA ASN A 269 -3.63 -9.63 45.19
C ASN A 269 -3.26 -9.74 43.70
N PRO A 270 -2.05 -10.20 43.34
CA PRO A 270 -1.62 -10.39 41.96
C PRO A 270 -2.59 -11.21 41.09
N GLU A 271 -3.32 -12.16 41.68
CA GLU A 271 -4.28 -12.98 40.93
C GLU A 271 -5.46 -12.17 40.37
N ASN A 272 -5.80 -11.05 41.01
CA ASN A 272 -6.90 -10.17 40.63
C ASN A 272 -6.40 -8.87 39.95
N ALA A 273 -5.09 -8.74 39.74
CA ALA A 273 -4.52 -7.58 39.06
C ALA A 273 -5.01 -7.52 37.61
N THR A 274 -5.19 -6.32 37.08
CA THR A 274 -5.41 -6.14 35.64
C THR A 274 -4.19 -6.64 34.90
N LYS A 275 -4.41 -7.47 33.88
CA LYS A 275 -3.35 -8.09 33.09
C LYS A 275 -3.23 -7.41 31.73
N VAL A 276 -2.09 -7.63 31.07
CA VAL A 276 -1.92 -7.18 29.70
C VAL A 276 -2.96 -7.83 28.77
N ALA A 277 -3.37 -9.08 29.02
CA ALA A 277 -4.46 -9.72 28.29
C ALA A 277 -5.81 -8.95 28.37
N ASP A 278 -6.08 -8.23 29.45
CA ASP A 278 -7.29 -7.40 29.59
C ASP A 278 -7.22 -6.17 28.67
N LEU A 279 -6.04 -5.55 28.56
CA LEU A 279 -5.76 -4.48 27.60
C LEU A 279 -5.94 -4.97 26.16
N LEU A 280 -5.36 -6.12 25.78
CA LEU A 280 -5.51 -6.69 24.44
C LEU A 280 -6.98 -7.00 24.12
N THR A 281 -7.73 -7.50 25.12
CA THR A 281 -9.17 -7.74 24.99
C THR A 281 -9.94 -6.45 24.78
N GLN A 282 -9.59 -5.38 25.50
CA GLN A 282 -10.23 -4.07 25.34
C GLN A 282 -9.92 -3.47 23.97
N ILE A 283 -8.67 -3.51 23.50
CA ILE A 283 -8.31 -3.11 22.14
C ILE A 283 -9.17 -3.88 21.13
N GLY A 284 -9.26 -5.21 21.26
CA GLY A 284 -10.11 -6.02 20.38
C GLY A 284 -11.58 -5.56 20.36
N LYS A 285 -12.17 -5.22 21.51
CA LYS A 285 -13.52 -4.65 21.59
C LYS A 285 -13.61 -3.31 20.87
N GLU A 286 -12.62 -2.44 21.04
CA GLU A 286 -12.55 -1.15 20.35
C GLU A 286 -12.33 -1.30 18.85
N PHE A 287 -11.91 -2.46 18.33
CA PHE A 287 -11.94 -2.77 16.89
C PHE A 287 -13.25 -3.39 16.41
N GLY A 288 -14.16 -3.77 17.33
CA GLY A 288 -15.46 -4.34 17.04
C GLY A 288 -15.66 -5.79 17.49
N ASN A 289 -14.73 -6.38 18.23
CA ASN A 289 -14.94 -7.73 18.78
C ASN A 289 -16.10 -7.75 19.78
N THR A 290 -16.90 -8.79 19.68
CA THR A 290 -17.99 -9.12 20.61
C THR A 290 -17.74 -10.49 21.22
N PRO A 291 -18.43 -10.87 22.31
CA PRO A 291 -18.27 -12.21 22.89
C PRO A 291 -18.64 -13.35 21.92
N GLN A 292 -19.45 -13.07 20.90
CA GLN A 292 -19.92 -14.07 19.92
C GLN A 292 -19.16 -14.03 18.60
N ASN A 293 -18.58 -12.89 18.23
CA ASN A 293 -17.92 -12.69 16.94
C ASN A 293 -16.63 -11.87 17.11
N LYS A 294 -15.52 -12.41 16.59
CA LYS A 294 -14.25 -11.69 16.47
C LYS A 294 -14.09 -11.19 15.03
N VAL A 295 -13.81 -9.90 14.88
CA VAL A 295 -13.45 -9.26 13.60
C VAL A 295 -11.95 -9.05 13.47
N VAL A 296 -11.24 -8.96 14.60
CA VAL A 296 -9.77 -8.92 14.66
C VAL A 296 -9.24 -9.89 15.70
N ASP A 297 -8.01 -10.34 15.50
CA ASP A 297 -7.22 -11.03 16.53
C ASP A 297 -6.12 -10.09 17.04
N VAL A 298 -6.05 -9.89 18.36
CA VAL A 298 -5.10 -8.99 19.03
C VAL A 298 -4.23 -9.82 19.94
N SER A 299 -2.91 -9.74 19.75
CA SER A 299 -1.93 -10.57 20.46
C SER A 299 -0.63 -9.82 20.72
N LEU A 300 0.28 -10.43 21.48
CA LEU A 300 1.65 -9.96 21.61
C LEU A 300 2.60 -10.89 20.88
N ASN A 301 3.60 -10.32 20.23
CA ASN A 301 4.72 -11.09 19.69
C ASN A 301 5.81 -11.31 20.73
N THR A 302 6.90 -11.97 20.33
CA THR A 302 8.01 -12.34 21.22
C THR A 302 8.74 -11.13 21.84
N TRP A 303 8.60 -9.93 21.28
CA TRP A 303 9.19 -8.69 21.79
C TRP A 303 8.20 -7.82 22.59
N GLY A 304 7.02 -8.37 22.90
CA GLY A 304 5.99 -7.64 23.62
C GLY A 304 5.27 -6.58 22.78
N GLN A 305 5.47 -6.59 21.45
CA GLN A 305 4.76 -5.69 20.55
C GLN A 305 3.35 -6.20 20.31
N ILE A 306 2.38 -5.28 20.28
CA ILE A 306 0.98 -5.57 19.96
C ILE A 306 0.86 -5.84 18.47
N GLU A 307 0.33 -7.01 18.12
CA GLU A 307 0.00 -7.42 16.76
C GLU A 307 -1.52 -7.55 16.60
N ILE A 308 -2.06 -6.94 15.54
CA ILE A 308 -3.47 -6.98 15.21
C ILE A 308 -3.62 -7.56 13.81
N ARG A 309 -4.39 -8.64 13.70
CA ARG A 309 -4.72 -9.31 12.44
C ARG A 309 -6.20 -9.12 12.12
N ASP A 310 -6.50 -8.67 10.91
CA ASP A 310 -7.86 -8.65 10.39
C ASP A 310 -8.32 -10.08 10.09
N LEU A 311 -9.53 -10.45 10.53
CA LEU A 311 -10.09 -11.78 10.27
C LEU A 311 -10.90 -11.83 8.97
N LYS A 312 -11.22 -10.68 8.35
CA LYS A 312 -11.89 -10.59 7.05
C LYS A 312 -10.86 -10.75 5.92
N PRO A 313 -10.93 -11.82 5.10
CA PRO A 313 -10.04 -12.01 3.96
C PRO A 313 -10.21 -10.89 2.93
N GLY A 314 -9.11 -10.49 2.30
CA GLY A 314 -9.09 -9.47 1.27
C GLY A 314 -9.35 -8.07 1.82
N ASN A 315 -9.21 -7.85 3.12
CA ASN A 315 -9.33 -6.53 3.72
C ASN A 315 -7.97 -5.90 4.00
N ALA A 316 -7.84 -4.59 3.73
CA ALA A 316 -6.58 -3.86 3.80
C ALA A 316 -6.66 -2.57 4.66
N THR A 317 -7.75 -2.37 5.40
CA THR A 317 -8.07 -1.06 5.99
C THR A 317 -7.51 -0.86 7.40
N ILE A 318 -7.35 -1.91 8.21
CA ILE A 318 -7.05 -1.74 9.64
C ILE A 318 -5.80 -0.89 9.92
N ASP A 319 -5.89 -0.08 10.97
CA ASP A 319 -4.80 0.78 11.44
C ASP A 319 -4.86 1.01 12.95
N PHE A 320 -3.73 1.34 13.57
CA PHE A 320 -3.58 1.41 15.03
C PHE A 320 -2.51 2.44 15.47
N HIS A 321 -2.84 3.22 16.49
CA HIS A 321 -1.92 4.01 17.30
C HIS A 321 -2.41 4.05 18.74
N LEU A 322 -1.50 3.83 19.70
CA LEU A 322 -1.83 3.79 21.12
C LEU A 322 -0.78 4.55 21.93
N ILE A 323 -1.27 5.36 22.85
CA ILE A 323 -0.51 5.92 23.96
C ILE A 323 -1.27 5.68 25.27
N SER A 324 -0.55 5.67 26.39
CA SER A 324 -1.15 5.67 27.72
C SER A 324 -0.55 6.77 28.58
N SER A 325 -1.28 7.15 29.64
CA SER A 325 -0.78 8.06 30.64
C SER A 325 -1.36 7.82 32.03
N ASP A 326 -0.63 8.27 33.03
CA ASP A 326 -1.06 8.33 34.42
C ASP A 326 -2.06 9.47 34.71
N THR A 327 -2.28 10.36 33.74
CA THR A 327 -3.17 11.51 33.88
C THR A 327 -4.33 11.45 32.89
N ASP A 328 -5.50 11.85 33.36
CA ASP A 328 -6.72 11.96 32.56
C ASP A 328 -6.79 13.34 31.86
N ALA A 329 -6.84 13.35 30.53
CA ALA A 329 -6.95 14.56 29.74
C ALA A 329 -7.98 14.36 28.62
N ASP A 330 -8.81 15.37 28.35
CA ASP A 330 -9.73 15.33 27.20
C ASP A 330 -9.01 15.69 25.90
N ASN A 331 -7.94 16.47 25.94
CA ASN A 331 -7.11 16.79 24.78
C ASN A 331 -5.67 16.27 24.99
N LEU A 332 -5.09 15.65 23.97
CA LEU A 332 -3.70 15.15 24.05
C LEU A 332 -2.65 16.25 24.14
N ASP A 333 -2.93 17.45 23.65
CA ASP A 333 -2.01 18.59 23.81
C ASP A 333 -1.88 19.01 25.28
N ASP A 334 -2.96 18.91 26.06
CA ASP A 334 -2.92 19.14 27.51
C ASP A 334 -2.00 18.12 28.20
N LEU A 335 -2.10 16.85 27.79
CA LEU A 335 -1.30 15.76 28.32
C LEU A 335 0.20 15.96 28.05
N ARG A 336 0.54 16.37 26.82
CA ARG A 336 1.91 16.65 26.39
C ARG A 336 2.49 17.89 27.08
N ALA A 337 1.63 18.80 27.56
CA ALA A 337 2.03 20.01 28.28
C ALA A 337 2.10 19.82 29.81
N SER A 338 1.28 18.96 30.41
CA SER A 338 1.01 18.91 31.86
C SER A 338 2.01 18.09 32.71
N GLY A 339 3.18 17.74 32.16
CA GLY A 339 4.16 16.89 32.84
C GLY A 339 3.67 15.47 33.10
N ALA A 340 2.57 15.06 32.45
CA ALA A 340 2.02 13.72 32.55
C ALA A 340 2.98 12.72 31.89
N ARG A 341 3.11 11.54 32.48
CA ARG A 341 3.92 10.48 31.88
C ARG A 341 3.16 9.86 30.73
N ILE A 342 3.79 9.76 29.57
CA ILE A 342 3.21 9.14 28.38
C ILE A 342 4.02 7.89 28.03
N THR A 343 3.35 6.75 27.92
CA THR A 343 3.93 5.50 27.40
C THR A 343 3.43 5.28 25.99
N SER A 344 4.36 5.16 25.05
CA SER A 344 4.06 5.05 23.62
C SER A 344 4.33 3.66 23.10
N PHE A 345 3.49 3.22 22.16
CA PHE A 345 3.57 1.90 21.52
C PHE A 345 4.05 1.99 20.07
N ASN A 346 3.95 3.20 19.49
CA ASN A 346 4.29 3.47 18.11
C ASN A 346 5.31 4.61 18.03
N LYS A 347 6.19 4.55 17.05
CA LYS A 347 7.13 5.64 16.75
C LYS A 347 7.45 5.75 15.28
N SER A 348 7.74 6.97 14.83
CA SER A 348 8.07 7.23 13.43
C SER A 348 9.16 8.28 13.30
N PRO A 349 9.95 8.27 12.21
CA PRO A 349 10.93 9.31 11.91
C PRO A 349 10.28 10.50 11.20
N PHE A 350 8.98 10.73 11.44
CA PHE A 350 8.25 11.82 10.82
C PHE A 350 8.41 13.05 11.70
N LEU A 351 8.78 14.16 11.07
CA LEU A 351 8.79 15.44 11.77
C LEU A 351 7.35 15.76 12.21
N THR A 352 7.20 16.15 13.46
CA THR A 352 5.93 16.47 14.09
C THR A 352 5.64 17.95 14.03
N ASP A 353 4.41 18.32 14.41
CA ASP A 353 4.07 19.72 14.56
C ASP A 353 4.78 20.41 15.73
N LYS A 354 5.02 21.71 15.58
CA LYS A 354 5.51 22.60 16.64
C LYS A 354 4.33 23.27 17.34
N GLY A 355 3.45 22.43 17.87
CA GLY A 355 2.12 22.83 18.34
C GLY A 355 2.04 23.17 19.83
N LEU A 356 3.10 23.00 20.61
CA LEU A 356 3.08 23.26 22.06
C LEU A 356 3.67 24.64 22.37
N SER A 357 3.03 25.39 23.25
CA SER A 357 3.57 26.65 23.80
C SER A 357 4.24 26.49 25.16
N HIS A 358 4.00 25.37 25.84
CA HIS A 358 4.58 25.02 27.13
C HIS A 358 4.75 23.52 27.27
N ILE A 359 5.82 23.09 27.93
CA ILE A 359 6.05 21.70 28.34
C ILE A 359 6.68 21.64 29.74
N GLN A 360 6.35 20.61 30.49
CA GLN A 360 6.92 20.35 31.82
C GLN A 360 7.79 19.08 31.79
N GLY A 361 8.95 19.13 32.44
CA GLY A 361 9.84 17.99 32.60
C GLY A 361 9.22 16.88 33.45
N ILE A 362 9.54 15.63 33.10
CA ILE A 362 9.02 14.42 33.73
C ILE A 362 10.15 13.75 34.51
N SER A 363 9.93 13.49 35.80
CA SER A 363 10.87 12.74 36.64
C SER A 363 10.86 11.25 36.27
N ASP A 364 12.03 10.62 36.24
CA ASP A 364 12.15 9.18 35.98
C ASP A 364 11.65 8.37 37.19
N ASN A 365 10.89 7.29 36.93
CA ASN A 365 10.32 6.45 37.98
C ASN A 365 11.35 5.60 38.70
N TYR A 366 12.51 5.35 38.10
CA TYR A 366 13.48 4.38 38.59
C TYR A 366 14.75 5.04 39.12
N ASP A 367 15.00 6.29 38.75
CA ASP A 367 16.10 7.09 39.26
C ASP A 367 15.65 8.54 39.43
N PHE A 368 15.31 8.91 40.68
CA PHE A 368 14.71 10.22 40.98
C PHE A 368 15.69 11.38 40.78
N ARG A 369 16.95 11.13 40.41
CA ARG A 369 17.87 12.20 39.98
C ARG A 369 17.47 12.80 38.64
N PHE A 370 16.84 12.00 37.77
CA PHE A 370 16.61 12.36 36.38
C PHE A 370 15.28 13.07 36.19
N VAL A 371 15.33 14.24 35.56
CA VAL A 371 14.18 14.94 35.00
C VAL A 371 14.40 15.07 33.50
N ARG A 372 13.47 14.56 32.69
CA ARG A 372 13.57 14.55 31.23
C ARG A 372 12.59 15.52 30.61
N ILE A 373 13.03 16.23 29.59
CA ILE A 373 12.13 17.02 28.75
C ILE A 373 11.34 16.06 27.85
N PRO A 374 9.99 16.10 27.85
CA PRO A 374 9.14 15.07 27.23
C PRO A 374 8.98 15.24 25.72
N THR A 375 10.03 15.68 25.03
CA THR A 375 10.06 15.78 23.58
C THR A 375 11.48 15.57 23.08
N ALA A 376 11.60 15.04 21.87
CA ALA A 376 12.86 14.99 21.15
C ALA A 376 12.99 16.22 20.24
N PHE A 377 14.07 16.98 20.42
CA PHE A 377 14.40 18.09 19.57
C PHE A 377 15.05 17.59 18.28
N ILE A 378 14.26 17.58 17.21
CA ILE A 378 14.69 17.21 15.86
C ILE A 378 14.78 18.48 15.01
N ALA A 379 15.91 18.67 14.33
CA ALA A 379 16.13 19.80 13.43
C ALA A 379 15.33 19.65 12.13
N GLN A 380 15.21 20.75 11.38
CA GLN A 380 14.42 20.78 10.13
C GLN A 380 14.94 19.83 9.05
N ASP A 381 16.22 19.42 9.13
CA ASP A 381 16.83 18.44 8.24
C ASP A 381 16.58 16.97 8.67
N ASN A 382 15.68 16.77 9.63
CA ASN A 382 15.31 15.49 10.22
C ASN A 382 16.46 14.81 10.98
N THR A 383 17.38 15.59 11.56
CA THR A 383 18.47 15.08 12.41
C THR A 383 18.24 15.42 13.88
N PRO A 384 18.63 14.54 14.82
CA PRO A 384 18.54 14.85 16.24
C PRO A 384 19.46 16.02 16.61
N ALA A 385 18.96 16.93 17.44
CA ALA A 385 19.73 18.07 17.90
C ALA A 385 21.01 17.61 18.62
N ASN A 386 22.10 18.31 18.34
CA ASN A 386 23.36 18.21 19.09
C ASN A 386 23.69 19.59 19.68
N LYS A 387 24.78 19.69 20.46
CA LYS A 387 25.18 20.94 21.14
C LYS A 387 25.35 22.13 20.19
N ASN A 388 25.68 21.92 18.92
CA ASN A 388 25.87 22.99 17.94
C ASN A 388 24.58 23.37 17.18
N THR A 389 23.51 22.60 17.32
CA THR A 389 22.23 22.88 16.66
C THR A 389 21.65 24.17 17.21
N LYS A 390 21.22 25.07 16.32
CA LYS A 390 20.61 26.35 16.70
C LYS A 390 19.20 26.15 17.21
N LEU A 391 18.78 26.94 18.19
CA LEU A 391 17.41 26.87 18.69
C LEU A 391 16.40 27.27 17.60
N SER A 392 16.76 28.21 16.71
CA SER A 392 15.95 28.59 15.53
C SER A 392 15.68 27.45 14.53
N GLU A 393 16.48 26.38 14.55
CA GLU A 393 16.24 25.18 13.72
C GLU A 393 15.23 24.23 14.38
N ILE A 394 15.10 24.31 15.71
CA ILE A 394 14.25 23.44 16.53
C ILE A 394 12.87 24.05 16.77
N PHE A 395 12.79 25.31 17.17
CA PHE A 395 11.53 25.98 17.48
C PHE A 395 10.86 26.58 16.22
N ASP A 396 9.57 26.91 16.31
CA ASP A 396 8.87 27.62 15.23
C ASP A 396 9.36 29.08 15.12
N PRO A 397 9.55 29.63 13.91
CA PRO A 397 10.02 31.01 13.72
C PRO A 397 9.13 32.10 14.34
N LYS A 398 7.89 31.78 14.73
CA LYS A 398 7.01 32.70 15.46
C LYS A 398 7.52 33.01 16.87
N ALA A 399 8.27 32.10 17.50
CA ALA A 399 8.84 32.32 18.82
C ALA A 399 10.21 32.99 18.74
N THR A 400 10.42 33.97 19.62
CA THR A 400 11.71 34.68 19.75
C THR A 400 12.39 34.39 21.09
N THR A 401 11.61 34.08 22.13
CA THR A 401 12.11 33.85 23.49
C THR A 401 11.66 32.49 24.00
N LEU A 402 12.59 31.75 24.59
CA LEU A 402 12.35 30.53 25.38
C LEU A 402 12.51 30.89 26.86
N GLN A 403 11.43 30.77 27.63
CA GLN A 403 11.45 30.88 29.08
C GLN A 403 11.59 29.50 29.71
N ILE A 404 12.45 29.40 30.72
CA ILE A 404 12.67 28.19 31.50
C ILE A 404 12.38 28.50 32.96
N ASP A 405 11.45 27.76 33.54
CA ASP A 405 11.01 27.89 34.92
C ASP A 405 11.16 26.55 35.65
N GLY A 406 11.13 26.54 36.98
CA GLY A 406 11.30 25.31 37.75
C GLY A 406 11.70 25.54 39.20
N THR A 407 12.27 24.50 39.81
CA THR A 407 12.75 24.50 41.20
C THR A 407 14.23 24.11 41.23
N ARG A 408 14.95 24.53 42.28
CA ARG A 408 16.38 24.25 42.40
C ARG A 408 16.64 22.76 42.67
N PRO A 409 17.83 22.24 42.28
CA PRO A 409 18.27 20.92 42.73
C PRO A 409 18.41 20.90 44.26
N ASN A 410 18.40 19.70 44.83
CA ASN A 410 18.52 19.48 46.26
C ASN A 410 19.82 20.09 46.82
N HIS A 411 19.79 20.40 48.12
CA HIS A 411 20.99 20.79 48.86
C HIS A 411 22.00 19.63 48.90
N GLU A 412 23.27 19.93 49.20
CA GLU A 412 24.33 18.90 49.32
C GLU A 412 24.00 17.79 50.35
N ASP A 413 23.13 18.09 51.32
CA ASP A 413 22.65 17.12 52.31
C ASP A 413 21.50 16.22 51.80
N GLY A 414 21.05 16.42 50.57
CA GLY A 414 19.98 15.66 49.92
C GLY A 414 18.57 16.15 50.22
N THR A 415 18.40 17.23 50.99
CA THR A 415 17.08 17.81 51.26
C THR A 415 16.61 18.72 50.11
N ILE A 416 15.30 18.85 49.95
CA ILE A 416 14.69 19.71 48.92
C ILE A 416 15.06 21.18 49.14
N ASN A 417 15.59 21.81 48.09
CA ASN A 417 15.81 23.25 48.07
C ASN A 417 14.51 23.98 47.69
N THR A 418 13.99 24.79 48.61
CA THR A 418 12.73 25.54 48.42
C THR A 418 12.94 27.01 48.09
N GLU A 419 14.20 27.43 47.89
CA GLU A 419 14.50 28.81 47.49
C GLU A 419 13.93 29.08 46.09
N PRO A 420 13.13 30.14 45.92
CA PRO A 420 12.56 30.48 44.63
C PRO A 420 13.68 30.82 43.63
N ILE A 421 13.45 30.46 42.38
CA ILE A 421 14.32 30.79 41.26
C ILE A 421 13.51 31.63 40.27
N GLU A 422 14.10 32.73 39.80
CA GLU A 422 13.48 33.55 38.76
C GLU A 422 13.52 32.81 37.41
N PRO A 423 12.56 33.02 36.50
CA PRO A 423 12.60 32.39 35.19
C PRO A 423 13.83 32.80 34.37
N LEU A 424 14.46 31.83 33.71
CA LEU A 424 15.56 32.05 32.76
C LEU A 424 14.98 32.35 31.38
N LEU A 425 15.44 33.42 30.72
CA LEU A 425 15.00 33.81 29.38
C LEU A 425 16.15 33.64 28.39
N ILE A 426 15.89 32.91 27.30
CA ILE A 426 16.87 32.58 26.27
C ILE A 426 16.36 33.06 24.91
N ASP A 427 17.23 33.72 24.17
CA ASP A 427 16.98 34.14 22.80
C ASP A 427 17.09 32.96 21.83
N ILE A 428 16.00 32.63 21.13
CA ILE A 428 15.91 31.49 20.21
C ILE A 428 16.73 31.73 18.93
N GLU A 429 16.85 32.97 18.47
CA GLU A 429 17.50 33.29 17.19
C GLU A 429 19.03 33.17 17.29
N HIS A 430 19.59 33.52 18.44
CA HIS A 430 21.04 33.67 18.63
C HIS A 430 21.69 32.60 19.51
N SER A 431 20.91 31.66 20.08
CA SER A 431 21.43 30.61 20.95
C SER A 431 21.46 29.24 20.28
N THR A 432 22.35 28.38 20.78
CA THR A 432 22.43 26.95 20.43
C THR A 432 21.89 26.06 21.53
N MET A 433 21.72 24.77 21.24
CA MET A 433 21.38 23.76 22.24
C MET A 433 22.46 23.64 23.32
N GLY A 434 23.74 23.84 22.98
CA GLY A 434 24.83 23.90 23.95
C GLY A 434 24.69 25.09 24.89
N ASP A 435 24.41 26.28 24.34
CA ASP A 435 24.18 27.49 25.15
C ASP A 435 22.97 27.32 26.08
N LEU A 436 21.91 26.65 25.61
CA LEU A 436 20.74 26.30 26.42
C LEU A 436 21.14 25.43 27.62
N MET A 437 21.90 24.36 27.37
CA MET A 437 22.32 23.43 28.43
C MET A 437 23.22 24.13 29.46
N ASP A 438 24.18 24.93 29.01
CA ASP A 438 25.11 25.64 29.88
C ASP A 438 24.37 26.70 30.71
N GLN A 439 23.42 27.44 30.11
CA GLN A 439 22.60 28.42 30.84
C GLN A 439 21.67 27.78 31.87
N ILE A 440 21.05 26.62 31.56
CA ILE A 440 20.26 25.87 32.56
C ILE A 440 21.16 25.51 33.75
N LYS A 441 22.36 24.99 33.49
CA LYS A 441 23.30 24.59 34.54
C LYS A 441 23.74 25.77 35.41
N GLU A 442 24.12 26.89 34.79
CA GLU A 442 24.56 28.08 35.50
C GLU A 442 23.45 28.74 36.32
N HIS A 443 22.22 28.76 35.79
CA HIS A 443 21.07 29.43 36.42
C HIS A 443 20.50 28.66 37.62
N PHE A 444 20.30 27.35 37.46
CA PHE A 444 19.75 26.50 38.52
C PHE A 444 20.78 26.23 39.63
N GLY A 445 22.08 26.21 39.28
CA GLY A 445 23.19 26.00 40.22
C GLY A 445 23.24 24.59 40.80
N GLY A 446 24.04 24.38 41.85
CA GLY A 446 24.21 23.06 42.49
C GLY A 446 25.03 22.06 41.67
N ASP A 447 25.02 20.79 42.07
CA ASP A 447 25.66 19.68 41.34
C ASP A 447 24.71 19.12 40.27
N LEU A 448 24.37 19.99 39.31
CA LEU A 448 23.47 19.69 38.20
C LEU A 448 24.25 19.28 36.95
N GLU A 449 23.81 18.20 36.32
CA GLU A 449 24.27 17.80 34.99
C GLU A 449 23.13 17.92 33.98
N VAL A 450 23.41 18.51 32.83
CA VAL A 450 22.46 18.60 31.71
C VAL A 450 23.05 17.79 30.58
N GLU A 451 22.34 16.76 30.16
CA GLU A 451 22.73 15.85 29.11
C GLU A 451 21.82 16.02 27.89
N LEU A 452 22.41 15.86 26.71
CA LEU A 452 21.69 15.83 25.44
C LEU A 452 22.10 14.55 24.71
N ALA A 453 21.16 13.64 24.56
CA ALA A 453 21.36 12.38 23.86
C ALA A 453 20.21 12.15 22.89
N ASN A 454 20.52 11.89 21.61
CA ASN A 454 19.53 11.66 20.55
C ASN A 454 18.44 12.75 20.47
N GLY A 455 18.83 14.02 20.66
CA GLY A 455 17.89 15.15 20.65
C GLY A 455 17.03 15.28 21.92
N ARG A 456 17.16 14.39 22.91
CA ARG A 456 16.43 14.47 24.18
C ARG A 456 17.30 15.10 25.26
N ILE A 457 16.74 16.05 26.00
CA ILE A 457 17.40 16.69 27.14
C ILE A 457 17.02 15.96 28.42
N SER A 458 18.02 15.56 29.19
CA SER A 458 17.89 15.01 30.54
C SER A 458 18.68 15.88 31.49
N ILE A 459 18.10 16.18 32.65
CA ILE A 459 18.75 16.91 33.73
C ILE A 459 18.89 15.98 34.92
N VAL A 460 20.08 15.96 35.52
CA VAL A 460 20.43 15.07 36.63
C VAL A 460 20.81 15.89 37.85
N ASP A 461 20.06 15.72 38.92
CA ASP A 461 20.41 16.22 40.25
C ASP A 461 21.26 15.18 41.00
N ASN A 462 22.57 15.43 41.12
CA ASN A 462 23.47 14.48 41.78
C ASN A 462 23.38 14.47 43.31
N HIS A 463 22.51 15.30 43.91
CA HIS A 463 22.30 15.34 45.36
C HIS A 463 21.16 14.45 45.86
N VAL A 464 20.35 13.84 44.99
CA VAL A 464 19.37 12.83 45.44
C VAL A 464 20.11 11.61 45.99
N LYS A 465 19.68 11.15 47.16
CA LYS A 465 20.32 10.05 47.89
C LYS A 465 19.55 8.74 47.74
N ASN A 466 20.24 7.65 48.05
CA ASN A 466 19.62 6.36 48.31
C ASN A 466 19.04 6.35 49.74
N GLN A 467 17.78 5.92 49.91
CA GLN A 467 17.12 5.91 51.22
C GLN A 467 17.65 4.84 52.17
N ALA A 468 18.17 3.73 51.65
CA ALA A 468 18.64 2.59 52.43
C ALA A 468 20.07 2.75 52.97
N HIS A 469 20.92 3.57 52.33
CA HIS A 469 22.29 3.81 52.76
C HIS A 469 22.86 5.15 52.26
N ASP A 470 23.86 5.69 52.98
CA ASP A 470 24.55 6.95 52.62
C ASP A 470 25.49 6.83 51.38
N SER A 471 25.44 5.72 50.65
CA SER A 471 26.31 5.48 49.50
C SER A 471 25.75 6.10 48.22
N LYS A 472 26.64 6.50 47.29
CA LYS A 472 26.28 7.02 45.95
C LYS A 472 25.94 5.90 44.96
N THR A 473 25.28 4.83 45.42
CA THR A 473 24.86 3.72 44.54
C THR A 473 23.33 3.69 44.41
N PRO A 474 22.80 3.26 43.25
CA PRO A 474 21.37 3.04 43.07
C PRO A 474 20.79 2.04 44.09
N PRO A 475 19.46 2.05 44.32
CA PRO A 475 18.47 2.98 43.76
C PRO A 475 18.61 4.40 44.34
N PHE A 476 18.31 5.43 43.56
CA PHE A 476 18.25 6.82 44.04
C PHE A 476 16.79 7.21 44.25
N ASP A 477 16.25 6.79 45.39
CA ASP A 477 14.82 6.85 45.75
C ASP A 477 14.51 7.90 46.84
N GLY A 478 15.49 8.75 47.20
CA GLY A 478 15.34 9.82 48.19
C GLY A 478 14.42 10.98 47.77
N GLU A 479 14.27 11.98 48.63
CA GLU A 479 13.51 13.19 48.28
C GLU A 479 14.08 13.86 47.02
N HIS A 480 13.22 14.35 46.13
CA HIS A 480 13.60 15.02 44.89
C HIS A 480 12.79 16.30 44.73
N GLY A 481 13.49 17.42 44.63
CA GLY A 481 12.90 18.74 44.53
C GLY A 481 13.02 19.42 43.18
N LEU A 482 13.86 18.92 42.26
CA LEU A 482 14.13 19.54 40.96
C LEU A 482 12.93 19.42 40.03
N SER A 483 12.56 20.51 39.39
CA SER A 483 11.57 20.54 38.32
C SER A 483 12.00 21.55 37.27
N ILE A 484 11.59 21.33 36.04
CA ILE A 484 11.88 22.23 34.92
C ILE A 484 10.68 22.31 34.01
N SER A 485 10.46 23.45 33.38
CA SER A 485 9.42 23.66 32.39
C SER A 485 9.85 24.70 31.38
N PHE A 486 9.45 24.52 30.13
CA PHE A 486 9.77 25.41 29.01
C PHE A 486 8.51 26.09 28.52
N ALA A 487 8.58 27.38 28.20
CA ALA A 487 7.50 28.13 27.57
C ALA A 487 8.06 29.03 26.45
N THR A 488 7.33 29.18 25.35
CA THR A 488 7.77 29.99 24.19
C THR A 488 6.93 31.24 24.00
N PHE A 489 7.59 32.36 23.70
CA PHE A 489 6.97 33.67 23.53
C PHE A 489 7.36 34.34 22.20
N ASP A 490 6.40 35.04 21.60
CA ASP A 490 6.60 35.84 20.39
C ASP A 490 7.36 37.15 20.69
N ALA A 491 7.65 37.93 19.65
CA ALA A 491 8.34 39.23 19.78
C ALA A 491 7.56 40.28 20.60
N ASN A 492 6.26 40.07 20.83
CA ASN A 492 5.40 40.95 21.63
C ASN A 492 5.26 40.46 23.08
N GLY A 493 5.92 39.36 23.45
CA GLY A 493 5.80 38.74 24.77
C GLY A 493 4.50 37.95 24.98
N LEU A 494 3.80 37.58 23.91
CA LEU A 494 2.65 36.68 23.97
C LEU A 494 3.13 35.24 23.87
N GLN A 495 2.62 34.37 24.74
CA GLN A 495 2.89 32.94 24.68
C GLN A 495 2.38 32.39 23.34
N THR A 496 3.22 31.62 22.65
CA THR A 496 2.95 31.12 21.30
C THR A 496 3.41 29.69 21.14
N ASP A 497 2.69 28.91 20.33
CA ASP A 497 3.05 27.53 20.03
C ASP A 497 4.29 27.50 19.13
N ALA A 498 5.35 26.87 19.63
CA ALA A 498 6.62 26.77 18.91
C ALA A 498 7.50 25.57 19.32
N ILE A 499 7.09 24.81 20.34
CA ILE A 499 7.78 23.63 20.85
C ILE A 499 7.28 22.40 20.08
N PRO A 500 8.19 21.52 19.59
CA PRO A 500 7.82 20.30 18.88
C PRO A 500 7.12 19.28 19.79
N THR A 501 6.07 18.63 19.29
CA THR A 501 5.50 17.43 19.94
C THR A 501 6.42 16.22 19.74
N ASP A 502 6.36 15.25 20.65
CA ASP A 502 7.19 14.05 20.56
C ASP A 502 6.74 13.14 19.41
N TYR A 503 7.69 12.63 18.62
CA TYR A 503 7.42 11.76 17.47
C TYR A 503 6.84 10.38 17.84
N GLU A 504 6.84 10.02 19.12
CA GLU A 504 6.22 8.79 19.65
C GLU A 504 4.75 9.03 20.04
N ASN A 505 4.41 10.26 20.43
CA ASN A 505 3.12 10.60 21.05
C ASN A 505 2.13 11.26 20.09
N GLU A 506 2.63 11.71 18.94
CA GLU A 506 1.82 12.34 17.90
C GLU A 506 1.23 11.28 16.97
N TYR A 507 -0.02 11.46 16.54
CA TYR A 507 -0.67 10.56 15.57
C TYR A 507 -0.82 11.21 14.20
N GLU A 508 -1.74 12.16 14.04
CA GLU A 508 -2.02 12.78 12.74
C GLU A 508 -1.15 13.99 12.45
N LYS A 509 -0.66 14.75 13.43
CA LYS A 509 0.11 15.98 13.16
C LYS A 509 1.59 15.67 12.79
N THR A 510 1.77 14.95 11.69
CA THR A 510 3.07 14.52 11.14
C THR A 510 3.27 15.00 9.70
N TYR A 511 4.45 15.53 9.39
CA TYR A 511 4.77 15.99 8.04
C TYR A 511 5.01 14.84 7.07
N PHE A 512 4.70 15.09 5.80
CA PHE A 512 5.07 14.22 4.68
C PHE A 512 6.58 13.98 4.65
N THR A 513 6.97 12.76 4.30
CA THR A 513 8.38 12.40 4.22
C THR A 513 9.03 13.06 3.00
N GLN A 514 10.08 13.82 3.22
CA GLN A 514 10.87 14.43 2.15
C GLN A 514 11.94 13.45 1.63
N LYS A 515 11.97 13.25 0.31
CA LYS A 515 13.03 12.52 -0.38
C LYS A 515 13.49 13.34 -1.60
N GLY A 516 14.56 14.10 -1.44
CA GLY A 516 15.09 14.97 -2.49
C GLY A 516 14.07 16.02 -2.92
N ALA A 517 13.65 15.96 -4.19
CA ALA A 517 12.69 16.87 -4.79
C ALA A 517 11.22 16.52 -4.48
N SER A 518 10.94 15.38 -3.84
CA SER A 518 9.59 14.88 -3.64
C SER A 518 9.18 14.85 -2.16
N LEU A 519 7.89 15.04 -1.90
CA LEU A 519 7.24 14.75 -0.62
C LEU A 519 6.27 13.58 -0.79
N PHE A 520 6.22 12.70 0.20
CA PHE A 520 5.35 11.52 0.19
C PHE A 520 4.47 11.48 1.43
N GLY A 521 3.16 11.32 1.22
CA GLY A 521 2.25 10.88 2.27
C GLY A 521 2.60 9.45 2.68
N ASN A 522 2.55 9.15 3.97
CA ASN A 522 2.96 7.85 4.48
C ASN A 522 1.81 6.84 4.60
N ILE A 523 0.56 7.28 4.36
CA ILE A 523 -0.64 6.44 4.40
C ILE A 523 -1.15 6.18 2.97
N SER A 524 -1.28 4.89 2.62
CA SER A 524 -1.96 4.46 1.41
C SER A 524 -3.47 4.67 1.55
N GLN A 525 -4.08 5.30 0.56
CA GLN A 525 -5.52 5.50 0.52
C GLN A 525 -6.18 4.23 -0.05
N THR A 526 -6.79 3.44 0.83
CA THR A 526 -7.50 2.21 0.48
C THR A 526 -9.01 2.42 0.56
N LEU A 527 -9.76 1.92 -0.41
CA LEU A 527 -11.22 1.95 -0.38
C LEU A 527 -11.74 1.25 0.88
N ALA A 528 -12.77 1.82 1.52
CA ALA A 528 -13.31 1.32 2.79
C ALA A 528 -13.90 -0.10 2.68
N ASP A 529 -14.34 -0.49 1.48
CA ASP A 529 -14.82 -1.85 1.20
C ASP A 529 -13.67 -2.88 1.08
N GLY A 530 -12.42 -2.41 1.03
CA GLY A 530 -11.22 -3.22 0.84
C GLY A 530 -10.98 -3.63 -0.61
N SER A 531 -11.61 -2.99 -1.61
CA SER A 531 -11.49 -3.39 -3.03
C SER A 531 -10.18 -2.95 -3.71
N GLY A 532 -9.34 -2.17 -3.03
CA GLY A 532 -8.02 -1.77 -3.51
C GLY A 532 -7.65 -0.34 -3.12
N PHE A 533 -6.70 0.24 -3.86
CA PHE A 533 -6.25 1.62 -3.66
C PHE A 533 -7.11 2.62 -4.41
N ALA A 534 -7.21 3.83 -3.86
CA ALA A 534 -7.91 4.94 -4.48
C ALA A 534 -7.13 5.49 -5.70
N THR A 535 -7.89 5.99 -6.68
CA THR A 535 -7.39 6.71 -7.85
C THR A 535 -7.78 8.19 -7.77
N PRO A 536 -7.27 9.08 -8.65
CA PRO A 536 -7.69 10.48 -8.67
C PRO A 536 -9.20 10.68 -8.81
N GLU A 537 -9.91 9.76 -9.46
CA GLU A 537 -11.37 9.79 -9.67
C GLU A 537 -12.17 9.29 -8.47
N THR A 538 -11.53 8.56 -7.54
CA THR A 538 -12.18 8.04 -6.33
C THR A 538 -12.66 9.19 -5.44
N LYS A 539 -13.85 9.03 -4.84
CA LYS A 539 -14.41 9.99 -3.89
C LYS A 539 -13.75 9.85 -2.52
N LEU A 540 -13.59 10.97 -1.81
CA LEU A 540 -13.03 10.95 -0.45
C LEU A 540 -13.90 10.11 0.51
N SER A 541 -15.23 10.17 0.33
CA SER A 541 -16.22 9.38 1.10
C SER A 541 -16.07 7.86 0.91
N GLU A 542 -15.59 7.40 -0.24
CA GLU A 542 -15.36 5.97 -0.54
C GLU A 542 -14.14 5.41 0.19
N VAL A 543 -13.14 6.26 0.48
CA VAL A 543 -11.97 5.89 1.31
C VAL A 543 -12.29 6.07 2.79
N ALA A 544 -12.97 7.17 3.15
CA ALA A 544 -13.37 7.42 4.53
C ALA A 544 -14.37 6.38 5.05
N GLY A 545 -15.14 5.72 4.18
CA GLY A 545 -16.21 4.80 4.61
C GLY A 545 -17.37 5.51 5.32
N GLY A 546 -17.53 6.81 5.06
CA GLY A 546 -18.48 7.68 5.74
C GLY A 546 -18.68 9.01 5.01
N SER A 547 -19.62 9.82 5.51
CA SER A 547 -19.85 11.16 4.97
C SER A 547 -18.74 12.12 5.39
N MET A 548 -18.27 12.94 4.44
CA MET A 548 -17.32 14.02 4.66
C MET A 548 -18.00 15.28 5.22
N GLN A 549 -19.34 15.33 5.25
CA GLN A 549 -20.08 16.53 5.63
C GLN A 549 -19.82 16.94 7.09
N GLY A 550 -19.46 18.20 7.29
CA GLY A 550 -19.15 18.79 8.60
C GLY A 550 -17.68 18.68 9.00
N GLN A 551 -16.85 17.98 8.21
CA GLN A 551 -15.43 17.82 8.50
C GLN A 551 -14.61 19.01 8.01
N SER A 552 -13.55 19.32 8.75
CA SER A 552 -12.51 20.26 8.35
C SER A 552 -11.13 19.65 8.52
N TYR A 553 -10.24 20.01 7.61
CA TYR A 553 -8.86 19.57 7.62
C TYR A 553 -7.93 20.77 7.52
N THR A 554 -7.00 20.89 8.46
CA THR A 554 -5.98 21.92 8.44
C THR A 554 -4.78 21.42 7.63
N LEU A 555 -4.32 22.27 6.71
CA LEU A 555 -3.14 22.05 5.88
C LEU A 555 -2.04 22.98 6.37
N LYS A 556 -1.07 22.44 7.11
CA LYS A 556 0.11 23.18 7.53
C LYS A 556 1.24 22.87 6.56
N LEU A 557 1.75 23.88 5.88
CA LEU A 557 2.69 23.68 4.78
C LEU A 557 3.74 24.78 4.70
N LYS A 558 4.87 24.46 4.08
CA LYS A 558 5.73 25.44 3.41
C LYS A 558 5.43 25.36 1.93
N ASP A 559 5.12 26.49 1.33
CA ASP A 559 4.78 26.54 -0.08
C ASP A 559 6.00 26.28 -0.97
N HIS A 560 5.82 26.33 -2.30
CA HIS A 560 6.88 26.07 -3.27
C HIS A 560 8.16 26.93 -3.07
N ASN A 561 8.06 28.08 -2.40
CA ASN A 561 9.19 28.97 -2.12
C ASN A 561 9.68 28.88 -0.66
N GLY A 562 9.19 27.89 0.09
CA GLY A 562 9.57 27.67 1.49
C GLY A 562 8.86 28.59 2.48
N LEU A 563 7.84 29.35 2.06
CA LEU A 563 7.12 30.25 2.95
C LEU A 563 6.03 29.48 3.73
N PRO A 564 5.99 29.59 5.07
CA PRO A 564 4.99 28.89 5.87
C PRO A 564 3.58 29.43 5.60
N LEU A 565 2.62 28.53 5.50
CA LEU A 565 1.22 28.80 5.24
C LEU A 565 0.35 27.79 6.01
N GLU A 566 -0.75 28.26 6.55
CA GLU A 566 -1.79 27.42 7.13
C GLU A 566 -3.09 27.65 6.36
N ALA A 567 -3.60 26.61 5.72
CA ALA A 567 -4.84 26.61 4.95
C ALA A 567 -5.83 25.61 5.55
N GLN A 568 -7.10 25.67 5.16
CA GLN A 568 -8.12 24.72 5.62
C GLN A 568 -8.96 24.23 4.46
N ILE A 569 -9.29 22.94 4.43
CA ILE A 569 -10.33 22.37 3.57
C ILE A 569 -11.57 22.14 4.43
N ILE A 570 -12.71 22.64 3.98
CA ILE A 570 -13.97 22.60 4.72
C ILE A 570 -15.02 21.92 3.85
N PHE A 571 -15.66 20.90 4.40
CA PHE A 571 -16.77 20.18 3.80
C PHE A 571 -18.07 20.54 4.52
N ASP A 572 -18.91 21.40 3.94
CA ASP A 572 -20.15 21.84 4.57
C ASP A 572 -21.41 21.36 3.81
N THR A 573 -22.59 21.77 4.29
CA THR A 573 -23.88 21.44 3.64
C THR A 573 -24.13 22.20 2.33
N LYS A 574 -23.43 23.30 2.10
CA LYS A 574 -23.53 24.16 0.91
C LYS A 574 -22.51 23.79 -0.16
N GLY A 575 -21.50 23.00 0.17
CA GLY A 575 -20.44 22.53 -0.73
C GLY A 575 -19.09 22.38 -0.04
N SER A 576 -18.05 22.30 -0.84
CA SER A 576 -16.69 22.08 -0.37
C SER A 576 -15.80 23.26 -0.75
N TYR A 577 -14.93 23.68 0.16
CA TYR A 577 -14.15 24.91 0.02
C TYR A 577 -12.71 24.75 0.49
N LEU A 578 -11.79 25.40 -0.22
CA LEU A 578 -10.44 25.69 0.24
C LEU A 578 -10.43 27.11 0.84
N LYS A 579 -10.01 27.21 2.10
CA LYS A 579 -9.84 28.45 2.84
C LYS A 579 -8.35 28.79 2.95
N LEU A 580 -7.95 29.94 2.44
CA LEU A 580 -6.57 30.43 2.45
C LEU A 580 -6.48 31.74 3.24
N PRO A 581 -5.40 31.99 3.99
CA PRO A 581 -5.22 33.25 4.70
C PRO A 581 -5.12 34.40 3.69
N SER A 582 -5.48 35.61 4.11
CA SER A 582 -5.32 36.79 3.25
C SER A 582 -3.84 37.16 3.11
N LYS A 583 -3.46 37.66 1.93
CA LYS A 583 -2.14 38.28 1.72
C LYS A 583 -2.03 39.64 2.41
N THR A 584 -3.17 40.22 2.79
CA THR A 584 -3.23 41.46 3.59
C THR A 584 -3.47 41.10 5.04
N PRO A 585 -2.59 41.51 5.97
CA PRO A 585 -2.80 41.29 7.41
C PRO A 585 -4.18 41.77 7.87
N ASN A 586 -4.80 41.04 8.79
CA ASN A 586 -6.10 41.36 9.40
C ASN A 586 -7.30 41.43 8.43
N GLN A 587 -7.20 40.82 7.25
CA GLN A 587 -8.35 40.64 6.35
C GLN A 587 -8.90 39.22 6.39
N ALA A 588 -10.18 39.09 6.00
CA ALA A 588 -10.85 37.79 5.91
C ALA A 588 -10.11 36.85 4.95
N ALA A 589 -10.08 35.57 5.31
CA ALA A 589 -9.53 34.50 4.48
C ALA A 589 -10.25 34.40 3.12
N TYR A 590 -9.52 34.02 2.07
CA TYR A 590 -10.11 33.69 0.78
C TYR A 590 -10.84 32.35 0.91
N ILE A 591 -12.08 32.29 0.42
CA ILE A 591 -12.89 31.05 0.39
C ILE A 591 -13.11 30.68 -1.08
N ILE A 592 -12.39 29.65 -1.52
CA ILE A 592 -12.36 29.18 -2.91
C ILE A 592 -13.18 27.89 -2.99
N PRO A 593 -14.29 27.85 -3.77
CA PRO A 593 -15.08 26.63 -3.93
C PRO A 593 -14.30 25.56 -4.70
N LEU A 594 -14.52 24.29 -4.33
CA LEU A 594 -14.11 23.14 -5.15
C LEU A 594 -15.18 22.92 -6.23
N TYR A 595 -14.84 23.22 -7.47
CA TYR A 595 -15.77 23.11 -8.61
C TYR A 595 -15.83 21.69 -9.16
N ASN A 596 -17.00 21.30 -9.67
CA ASN A 596 -17.15 20.01 -10.35
C ASN A 596 -16.39 20.00 -11.70
N PRO A 597 -15.46 19.05 -11.92
CA PRO A 597 -14.68 18.98 -13.16
C PRO A 597 -15.52 18.65 -14.41
N HIS A 598 -16.70 18.05 -14.25
CA HIS A 598 -17.56 17.62 -15.37
C HIS A 598 -18.50 18.71 -15.88
N ASP A 599 -18.59 19.83 -15.17
CA ASP A 599 -19.46 20.94 -15.52
C ASP A 599 -19.03 21.59 -16.84
N LYS A 600 -19.95 21.61 -17.81
CA LYS A 600 -19.77 22.30 -19.10
C LYS A 600 -20.36 23.72 -19.04
N PRO A 601 -19.67 24.75 -19.56
CA PRO A 601 -20.20 26.10 -19.59
C PRO A 601 -21.61 26.16 -20.21
N PRO A 602 -22.58 26.89 -19.61
CA PRO A 602 -22.46 27.77 -18.45
C PRO A 602 -22.85 27.13 -17.10
N ALA A 603 -23.04 25.81 -17.04
CA ALA A 603 -23.40 25.12 -15.79
C ALA A 603 -22.20 25.11 -14.84
N ILE A 604 -22.41 25.56 -13.60
CA ILE A 604 -21.36 25.61 -12.58
C ILE A 604 -21.98 25.26 -11.23
N SER A 605 -21.41 24.25 -10.61
CA SER A 605 -21.79 23.73 -9.31
C SER A 605 -20.54 23.64 -8.43
N ILE A 606 -20.77 23.88 -7.14
CA ILE A 606 -19.80 23.57 -6.10
C ILE A 606 -20.00 22.10 -5.78
N THR A 607 -18.92 21.34 -5.73
CA THR A 607 -18.99 19.91 -5.44
C THR A 607 -19.49 19.70 -4.01
N PRO A 608 -20.57 18.92 -3.79
CA PRO A 608 -21.01 18.52 -2.46
C PRO A 608 -19.92 17.75 -1.70
N ALA A 609 -19.96 17.78 -0.37
CA ALA A 609 -18.97 17.13 0.50
C ALA A 609 -18.64 15.68 0.10
N ASP A 610 -19.67 14.85 -0.09
CA ASP A 610 -19.51 13.41 -0.36
C ASP A 610 -19.16 13.07 -1.81
N GLU A 611 -19.17 14.06 -2.70
CA GLU A 611 -18.85 13.92 -4.13
C GLU A 611 -17.46 14.44 -4.47
N VAL A 612 -16.70 14.95 -3.48
CA VAL A 612 -15.32 15.41 -3.69
C VAL A 612 -14.42 14.24 -3.99
N THR A 613 -13.61 14.37 -5.04
CA THR A 613 -12.64 13.36 -5.49
C THR A 613 -11.22 13.67 -5.01
N TYR A 614 -10.34 12.67 -5.02
CA TYR A 614 -8.91 12.86 -4.74
C TYR A 614 -8.25 13.84 -5.71
N GLN A 615 -8.67 13.88 -6.97
CA GLN A 615 -8.19 14.89 -7.93
C GLN A 615 -8.50 16.30 -7.44
N GLN A 616 -9.70 16.54 -6.91
CA GLN A 616 -10.08 17.87 -6.39
C GLN A 616 -9.37 18.21 -5.08
N LEU A 617 -9.08 17.21 -4.24
CA LEU A 617 -8.21 17.39 -3.07
C LEU A 617 -6.80 17.81 -3.48
N MET A 618 -6.20 17.10 -4.44
CA MET A 618 -4.88 17.43 -4.99
C MET A 618 -4.85 18.79 -5.71
N ASP A 619 -5.95 19.17 -6.36
CA ASP A 619 -6.10 20.51 -6.95
C ASP A 619 -6.10 21.59 -5.84
N ALA A 620 -6.83 21.39 -4.76
CA ALA A 620 -6.84 22.30 -3.61
C ALA A 620 -5.43 22.42 -2.98
N MET A 621 -4.74 21.29 -2.79
CA MET A 621 -3.35 21.24 -2.34
C MET A 621 -2.43 22.03 -3.29
N SER A 622 -2.63 21.90 -4.61
CA SER A 622 -1.84 22.60 -5.61
C SER A 622 -2.01 24.13 -5.54
N ILE A 623 -3.23 24.60 -5.26
CA ILE A 623 -3.47 26.04 -5.07
C ILE A 623 -2.76 26.54 -3.79
N ALA A 624 -2.83 25.77 -2.70
CA ALA A 624 -2.22 26.13 -1.43
C ALA A 624 -0.68 26.11 -1.49
N LEU A 625 -0.08 25.09 -2.12
CA LEU A 625 1.37 24.98 -2.30
C LEU A 625 1.95 26.00 -3.28
N ASN A 626 1.12 26.58 -4.16
CA ASN A 626 1.54 27.64 -5.08
C ASN A 626 1.22 29.06 -4.54
N TYR A 627 1.00 29.21 -3.24
CA TYR A 627 0.42 30.42 -2.65
C TYR A 627 1.23 31.70 -2.90
N SER A 628 2.53 31.70 -2.63
CA SER A 628 3.37 32.90 -2.81
C SER A 628 3.55 33.32 -4.26
N ASN A 629 3.39 32.41 -5.23
CA ASN A 629 3.59 32.67 -6.65
C ASN A 629 2.44 33.42 -7.33
N GLN A 630 1.28 33.59 -6.67
CA GLN A 630 0.11 34.25 -7.26
C GLN A 630 -0.15 35.63 -6.66
N ASP A 631 -0.67 36.55 -7.47
CA ASP A 631 -1.13 37.84 -6.96
C ASP A 631 -2.41 37.71 -6.13
N GLN A 632 -2.60 38.62 -5.16
CA GLN A 632 -3.85 38.74 -4.38
C GLN A 632 -5.11 38.80 -5.28
N LYS A 633 -5.02 39.46 -6.43
CA LYS A 633 -6.13 39.57 -7.40
C LYS A 633 -6.59 38.21 -7.92
N ALA A 634 -5.68 37.24 -8.08
CA ALA A 634 -6.03 35.92 -8.58
C ALA A 634 -6.94 35.18 -7.58
N TYR A 635 -6.62 35.24 -6.29
CA TYR A 635 -7.44 34.66 -5.23
C TYR A 635 -8.79 35.36 -5.06
N LEU A 636 -8.80 36.70 -5.13
CA LEU A 636 -10.04 37.48 -5.09
C LEU A 636 -10.97 37.22 -6.29
N GLN A 637 -10.43 36.79 -7.43
CA GLN A 637 -11.22 36.39 -8.60
C GLN A 637 -11.71 34.95 -8.51
N ALA A 638 -10.95 34.05 -7.88
CA ALA A 638 -11.35 32.66 -7.68
C ALA A 638 -12.34 32.48 -6.51
N GLN A 639 -12.36 33.39 -5.53
CA GLN A 639 -13.30 33.31 -4.41
C GLN A 639 -14.76 33.52 -4.87
N ASN A 640 -15.69 32.88 -4.16
CA ASN A 640 -17.13 33.10 -4.35
C ASN A 640 -17.71 33.98 -3.24
N ALA A 641 -17.49 35.31 -3.33
CA ALA A 641 -17.91 36.26 -2.30
C ALA A 641 -19.44 36.40 -2.13
N ASN A 642 -20.24 36.01 -3.13
CA ASN A 642 -21.70 36.21 -3.16
C ASN A 642 -22.50 34.89 -3.01
N ASN A 643 -21.86 33.79 -2.59
CA ASN A 643 -22.46 32.44 -2.48
C ASN A 643 -23.14 31.92 -3.75
N THR A 644 -22.82 32.49 -4.93
CA THR A 644 -23.36 32.06 -6.23
C THR A 644 -22.20 31.83 -7.18
N PRO A 645 -21.87 30.59 -7.54
CA PRO A 645 -20.72 30.30 -8.40
C PRO A 645 -20.90 30.91 -9.79
N THR A 646 -19.86 31.60 -10.31
CA THR A 646 -19.87 32.22 -11.66
C THR A 646 -18.79 31.65 -12.56
N GLN A 647 -18.96 31.77 -13.89
CA GLN A 647 -17.98 31.27 -14.87
C GLN A 647 -16.63 31.97 -14.72
N ALA A 648 -16.66 33.26 -14.42
CA ALA A 648 -15.45 34.02 -14.14
C ALA A 648 -14.68 33.46 -12.93
N ASN A 649 -15.37 32.98 -11.89
CA ASN A 649 -14.71 32.37 -10.74
C ASN A 649 -14.11 31.00 -11.08
N LYS A 650 -14.85 30.16 -11.83
CA LYS A 650 -14.34 28.85 -12.29
C LYS A 650 -13.12 29.02 -13.21
N ASP A 651 -13.17 29.95 -14.16
CA ASP A 651 -12.03 30.25 -15.05
C ASP A 651 -10.82 30.75 -14.26
N ALA A 652 -11.03 31.53 -13.19
CA ALA A 652 -9.96 31.98 -12.30
C ALA A 652 -9.36 30.82 -11.47
N TYR A 653 -10.19 29.90 -10.97
CA TYR A 653 -9.76 28.68 -10.31
C TYR A 653 -8.90 27.80 -11.25
N GLU A 654 -9.34 27.57 -12.48
CA GLU A 654 -8.58 26.79 -13.47
C GLU A 654 -7.24 27.44 -13.83
N LYS A 655 -7.17 28.79 -13.85
CA LYS A 655 -5.91 29.52 -14.04
C LYS A 655 -4.93 29.31 -12.88
N LEU A 656 -5.41 29.30 -11.64
CA LEU A 656 -4.57 29.01 -10.46
C LEU A 656 -3.95 27.62 -10.58
N LEU A 657 -4.74 26.62 -10.98
CA LEU A 657 -4.26 25.24 -11.19
C LEU A 657 -3.25 25.14 -12.34
N ALA A 658 -3.54 25.78 -13.47
CA ALA A 658 -2.64 25.80 -14.62
C ALA A 658 -1.28 26.40 -14.26
N SER A 659 -1.27 27.44 -13.40
CA SER A 659 -0.03 28.05 -12.94
C SER A 659 0.77 27.16 -11.97
N ALA A 660 0.11 26.30 -11.18
CA ALA A 660 0.80 25.39 -10.26
C ALA A 660 1.49 24.24 -11.02
N LYS A 661 0.80 23.66 -12.02
CA LYS A 661 1.29 22.52 -12.83
C LYS A 661 2.62 22.77 -13.55
N GLY A 662 2.98 24.04 -13.79
CA GLY A 662 4.25 24.40 -14.42
C GLY A 662 5.48 24.27 -13.51
N VAL A 663 5.28 24.17 -12.20
CA VAL A 663 6.35 24.33 -11.19
C VAL A 663 6.51 23.08 -10.32
N PHE A 664 5.42 22.41 -10.01
CA PHE A 664 5.41 21.11 -9.32
C PHE A 664 4.20 20.30 -9.78
N SER A 665 4.20 18.99 -9.48
CA SER A 665 3.05 18.12 -9.72
C SER A 665 2.64 17.40 -8.45
N ILE A 666 1.34 17.15 -8.31
CA ILE A 666 0.79 16.28 -7.27
C ILE A 666 0.12 15.12 -7.97
N GLN A 667 0.44 13.90 -7.55
CA GLN A 667 -0.09 12.67 -8.14
C GLN A 667 -0.30 11.61 -7.06
N MET A 668 -1.11 10.61 -7.38
CA MET A 668 -1.21 9.39 -6.58
C MET A 668 -0.26 8.34 -7.15
N SER A 669 0.48 7.65 -6.29
CA SER A 669 1.28 6.49 -6.66
C SER A 669 0.39 5.27 -6.92
N GLY A 670 0.94 4.21 -7.54
CA GLY A 670 0.20 2.97 -7.81
C GLY A 670 -0.32 2.26 -6.56
N ASN A 671 0.26 2.52 -5.38
CA ASN A 671 -0.19 2.04 -4.07
C ASN A 671 -1.05 3.05 -3.30
N GLY A 672 -1.65 4.02 -4.00
CA GLY A 672 -2.63 4.97 -3.45
C GLY A 672 -2.07 6.02 -2.49
N LYS A 673 -0.76 6.28 -2.47
CA LYS A 673 -0.16 7.35 -1.64
C LYS A 673 -0.10 8.64 -2.43
N ILE A 674 -0.23 9.78 -1.76
CA ILE A 674 -0.05 11.09 -2.41
C ILE A 674 1.45 11.42 -2.48
N GLN A 675 1.90 11.83 -3.66
CA GLN A 675 3.24 12.30 -3.94
C GLN A 675 3.18 13.73 -4.49
N ILE A 676 3.99 14.62 -3.93
CA ILE A 676 4.22 15.98 -4.43
C ILE A 676 5.64 16.03 -4.99
N GLN A 677 5.81 16.41 -6.25
CA GLN A 677 7.09 16.47 -6.95
C GLN A 677 7.43 17.93 -7.30
N ASP A 678 8.52 18.46 -6.74
CA ASP A 678 9.12 19.72 -7.20
C ASP A 678 9.82 19.47 -8.56
N ASN A 679 9.46 20.26 -9.58
CA ASN A 679 10.06 20.15 -10.91
C ASN A 679 11.19 21.17 -11.15
N MET A 680 11.43 22.06 -10.19
CA MET A 680 12.38 23.16 -10.29
C MET A 680 13.66 22.93 -9.48
N ARG A 681 13.58 22.19 -8.37
CA ARG A 681 14.71 21.98 -7.44
C ARG A 681 15.00 20.50 -7.22
N SER A 682 16.28 20.17 -7.04
CA SER A 682 16.72 18.82 -6.64
C SER A 682 16.42 18.49 -5.17
N LEU A 683 16.31 19.51 -4.33
CA LEU A 683 15.86 19.42 -2.95
C LEU A 683 14.69 20.40 -2.78
N THR A 684 13.51 19.88 -2.46
CA THR A 684 12.32 20.72 -2.28
C THR A 684 12.43 21.56 -1.01
N GLN A 685 11.88 22.77 -1.06
CA GLN A 685 11.68 23.62 0.12
C GLN A 685 10.28 23.46 0.70
N MET A 686 9.41 22.70 0.03
CA MET A 686 8.05 22.45 0.46
C MET A 686 8.05 21.53 1.68
N GLN A 687 7.09 21.74 2.55
CA GLN A 687 6.69 20.83 3.62
C GLN A 687 5.17 20.76 3.60
N PHE A 688 4.60 19.62 3.93
CA PHE A 688 3.15 19.46 3.89
C PHE A 688 2.69 18.51 4.98
N MET A 689 1.66 18.90 5.70
CA MET A 689 0.98 18.12 6.72
C MET A 689 -0.52 18.39 6.61
N MET A 690 -1.32 17.35 6.76
CA MET A 690 -2.78 17.43 6.79
C MET A 690 -3.28 16.67 8.02
N TYR A 691 -4.16 17.29 8.79
CA TYR A 691 -4.76 16.67 9.97
C TYR A 691 -6.18 17.21 10.18
N ASN A 692 -7.01 16.42 10.87
CA ASN A 692 -8.33 16.86 11.32
C ASN A 692 -8.19 17.60 12.67
N ASP A 693 -8.82 18.77 12.82
CA ASP A 693 -8.71 19.58 14.04
C ASP A 693 -9.26 18.86 15.30
N SER A 694 -10.06 17.81 15.12
CA SER A 694 -10.62 16.98 16.20
C SER A 694 -9.83 15.71 16.49
N SER A 695 -8.65 15.52 15.87
CA SER A 695 -7.83 14.30 16.04
C SER A 695 -7.44 14.07 17.50
N ASP A 696 -7.10 15.14 18.21
CA ASP A 696 -6.53 15.06 19.57
C ASP A 696 -7.58 15.27 20.66
N ASP A 697 -8.85 15.50 20.29
CA ASP A 697 -9.98 15.66 21.21
C ASP A 697 -10.64 14.30 21.51
N PHE A 698 -10.36 13.78 22.71
CA PHE A 698 -10.91 12.57 23.33
C PHE A 698 -12.00 12.88 24.38
N SER A 699 -12.57 14.08 24.37
CA SER A 699 -13.75 14.37 25.19
C SER A 699 -14.89 13.40 24.86
N ALA A 700 -15.72 13.11 25.85
CA ALA A 700 -16.84 12.17 25.68
C ALA A 700 -17.80 12.57 24.54
N GLN A 701 -17.88 13.86 24.20
CA GLN A 701 -18.69 14.35 23.09
C GLN A 701 -17.98 14.12 21.74
N ALA A 702 -16.67 14.36 21.67
CA ALA A 702 -15.89 14.14 20.47
C ALA A 702 -15.81 12.66 20.09
N ILE A 703 -15.67 11.75 21.07
CA ILE A 703 -15.71 10.30 20.84
C ILE A 703 -17.08 9.86 20.29
N LYS A 704 -18.18 10.42 20.81
CA LYS A 704 -19.54 10.07 20.35
C LYS A 704 -19.87 10.62 18.96
N ASN A 705 -19.31 11.78 18.62
CA ASN A 705 -19.52 12.46 17.36
C ASN A 705 -18.46 12.10 16.32
N ASP A 706 -17.55 11.18 16.63
CA ASP A 706 -16.46 10.80 15.74
C ASP A 706 -17.04 10.32 14.41
N THR A 707 -16.60 10.93 13.31
CA THR A 707 -17.04 10.60 11.96
C THR A 707 -15.87 10.06 11.17
N SER A 708 -16.10 9.02 10.37
CA SER A 708 -15.06 8.47 9.50
C SER A 708 -14.55 9.55 8.54
N GLY A 709 -13.22 9.67 8.41
CA GLY A 709 -12.58 10.67 7.58
C GLY A 709 -11.33 10.11 6.89
N ILE A 710 -10.73 10.91 6.02
CA ILE A 710 -9.48 10.56 5.34
C ILE A 710 -8.25 11.01 6.12
N ARG A 711 -7.10 10.36 5.88
CA ARG A 711 -5.80 10.75 6.45
C ARG A 711 -4.70 10.46 5.43
N LEU A 712 -3.80 11.42 5.22
CA LEU A 712 -2.69 11.28 4.28
C LEU A 712 -1.36 10.96 4.99
N ASN A 713 -1.29 11.28 6.27
CA ASN A 713 -0.14 11.09 7.13
C ASN A 713 -0.59 10.62 8.52
N ALA A 714 0.16 9.71 9.13
CA ALA A 714 -0.07 9.26 10.50
C ALA A 714 1.14 8.50 11.09
N ASN A 715 1.42 8.65 12.38
CA ASN A 715 2.35 7.81 13.12
C ASN A 715 1.69 6.49 13.54
N ASN A 716 1.44 5.64 12.56
CA ASN A 716 0.65 4.44 12.76
C ASN A 716 1.50 3.16 12.89
N ALA A 717 0.85 2.05 13.23
CA ALA A 717 1.45 0.72 13.24
C ALA A 717 2.08 0.33 11.89
N LEU A 718 3.07 -0.55 11.94
CA LEU A 718 3.70 -1.08 10.74
C LEU A 718 2.86 -2.21 10.15
N SER A 719 2.71 -2.24 8.82
CA SER A 719 2.00 -3.32 8.13
C SER A 719 2.95 -4.47 7.85
N ILE A 720 2.78 -5.60 8.55
CA ILE A 720 3.55 -6.83 8.31
C ILE A 720 3.11 -7.49 7.01
N ASP A 721 1.80 -7.63 6.84
CA ASP A 721 1.20 -8.28 5.67
C ASP A 721 -0.07 -7.53 5.27
N GLN A 722 -0.45 -7.61 4.00
CA GLN A 722 -1.66 -7.03 3.45
C GLN A 722 -2.03 -7.73 2.13
N PRO A 723 -3.31 -7.72 1.71
CA PRO A 723 -3.74 -8.36 0.45
C PRO A 723 -3.08 -7.81 -0.82
N ASP A 724 -2.75 -6.52 -0.85
CA ASP A 724 -2.10 -5.87 -1.99
C ASP A 724 -0.60 -6.14 -2.00
N ILE A 725 -0.11 -6.61 -3.15
CA ILE A 725 1.30 -6.96 -3.32
C ILE A 725 2.05 -5.77 -3.89
N ASN A 726 3.23 -5.49 -3.35
CA ASN A 726 4.25 -4.70 -4.02
C ASN A 726 5.57 -5.43 -3.91
N PHE A 727 5.73 -6.42 -4.79
CA PHE A 727 6.72 -7.49 -4.64
C PHE A 727 8.14 -6.96 -4.47
N PHE A 728 8.57 -6.04 -5.35
CA PHE A 728 9.94 -5.53 -5.32
C PHE A 728 10.19 -4.53 -4.18
N GLU A 729 9.22 -3.67 -3.85
CA GLU A 729 9.34 -2.76 -2.68
C GLU A 729 9.48 -3.58 -1.38
N GLN A 730 8.66 -4.62 -1.23
CA GLN A 730 8.69 -5.50 -0.06
C GLN A 730 10.00 -6.30 0.01
N ILE A 731 10.52 -6.81 -1.11
CA ILE A 731 11.84 -7.48 -1.14
C ILE A 731 12.96 -6.50 -0.78
N ASP A 732 12.92 -5.27 -1.28
CA ASP A 732 13.95 -4.26 -0.97
C ASP A 732 13.95 -3.90 0.52
N ASP A 733 12.79 -3.75 1.14
CA ASP A 733 12.67 -3.52 2.59
C ASP A 733 13.24 -4.68 3.41
N ILE A 734 13.07 -5.92 2.94
CA ILE A 734 13.66 -7.12 3.55
C ILE A 734 15.19 -7.12 3.42
N ILE A 735 15.71 -6.89 2.22
CA ILE A 735 17.17 -6.85 1.96
C ILE A 735 17.83 -5.79 2.82
N ASP A 736 17.25 -4.59 2.89
CA ASP A 736 17.76 -3.51 3.71
C ASP A 736 17.73 -3.84 5.20
N SER A 737 16.68 -4.53 5.67
CA SER A 737 16.59 -5.00 7.06
C SER A 737 17.72 -5.99 7.39
N VAL A 738 18.04 -6.90 6.46
CA VAL A 738 19.20 -7.81 6.59
C VAL A 738 20.50 -7.02 6.63
N ARG A 739 20.72 -6.12 5.68
CA ARG A 739 21.92 -5.30 5.57
C ARG A 739 22.20 -4.53 6.87
N ARG A 740 21.16 -3.89 7.42
CA ARG A 740 21.23 -3.08 8.65
C ARG A 740 21.28 -3.93 9.93
N GLY A 741 20.88 -5.20 9.86
CA GLY A 741 20.81 -6.09 11.03
C GLY A 741 19.61 -5.79 11.93
N ILE A 742 18.49 -5.38 11.33
CA ILE A 742 17.25 -5.10 12.04
C ILE A 742 16.43 -6.38 12.08
N TYR A 743 16.50 -7.12 13.18
CA TYR A 743 15.81 -8.40 13.31
C TYR A 743 14.28 -8.23 13.46
N ARG A 744 13.87 -7.21 14.23
CA ARG A 744 12.49 -6.78 14.44
C ARG A 744 12.45 -5.25 14.58
N PRO A 745 11.26 -4.61 14.50
CA PRO A 745 11.15 -3.19 14.76
C PRO A 745 11.64 -2.86 16.17
N ASP A 746 12.15 -1.64 16.37
CA ASP A 746 12.77 -1.16 17.61
C ASP A 746 14.16 -1.73 17.97
N ASN A 747 14.92 -2.22 16.99
CA ASN A 747 16.26 -2.76 17.25
C ASN A 747 17.25 -1.72 17.83
N PHE A 748 17.02 -0.42 17.59
CA PHE A 748 17.88 0.67 18.05
C PHE A 748 17.34 1.41 19.28
N GLY A 749 16.23 0.97 19.89
CA GLY A 749 15.66 1.60 21.08
C GLY A 749 15.36 3.09 20.86
N ASN A 750 15.82 3.94 21.77
CA ASN A 750 15.51 5.38 21.79
C ASN A 750 16.34 6.21 20.79
N VAL A 751 17.07 5.58 19.88
CA VAL A 751 17.82 6.30 18.84
C VAL A 751 16.85 6.73 17.74
N TYR A 752 16.73 8.04 17.52
CA TYR A 752 15.98 8.59 16.39
C TYR A 752 16.72 8.30 15.08
N THR A 753 16.06 7.56 14.18
CA THR A 753 16.62 7.13 12.91
C THR A 753 15.52 6.95 11.87
N ASN A 754 15.85 7.19 10.61
CA ASN A 754 14.95 6.90 9.48
C ASN A 754 14.55 5.41 9.38
N ASP A 755 15.23 4.52 10.12
CA ASP A 755 14.97 3.09 10.16
C ASP A 755 13.86 2.66 11.15
N MET A 756 13.28 3.58 11.93
CA MET A 756 12.31 3.26 12.99
C MET A 756 11.04 2.54 12.51
N ARG A 757 10.70 2.70 11.23
CA ARG A 757 9.53 2.06 10.60
C ARG A 757 9.85 0.79 9.80
N ARG A 758 11.08 0.28 9.87
CA ARG A 758 11.44 -0.96 9.17
C ARG A 758 10.82 -2.17 9.84
N LEU A 759 10.25 -3.07 9.04
CA LEU A 759 9.58 -4.28 9.50
C LEU A 759 10.53 -5.26 10.20
N GLY A 760 11.81 -5.26 9.79
CA GLY A 760 12.80 -6.21 10.27
C GLY A 760 12.70 -7.58 9.62
N ILE A 761 13.74 -8.39 9.78
CA ILE A 761 13.91 -9.68 9.11
C ILE A 761 12.78 -10.67 9.44
N GLN A 762 12.34 -10.73 10.71
CA GLN A 762 11.34 -11.70 11.17
C GLN A 762 9.96 -11.44 10.55
N ASN A 763 9.49 -10.19 10.58
CA ASN A 763 8.22 -9.81 9.95
C ASN A 763 8.34 -9.86 8.41
N GLY A 764 9.52 -9.53 7.88
CA GLY A 764 9.85 -9.67 6.47
C GLY A 764 9.75 -11.11 5.96
N LEU A 765 10.05 -12.12 6.79
CA LEU A 765 9.86 -13.52 6.42
C LEU A 765 8.37 -13.86 6.22
N SER A 766 7.48 -13.36 7.10
CA SER A 766 6.04 -13.55 6.94
C SER A 766 5.51 -12.86 5.68
N ALA A 767 5.96 -11.64 5.39
CA ALA A 767 5.62 -10.94 4.14
C ALA A 767 6.11 -11.72 2.92
N PHE A 768 7.34 -12.23 2.95
CA PHE A 768 7.92 -13.01 1.86
C PHE A 768 7.18 -14.34 1.61
N GLU A 769 6.67 -14.98 2.67
CA GLU A 769 5.84 -16.18 2.54
C GLU A 769 4.56 -15.90 1.75
N HIS A 770 3.91 -14.77 1.99
CA HIS A 770 2.79 -14.34 1.17
C HIS A 770 3.22 -14.12 -0.29
N LEU A 771 4.34 -13.42 -0.55
CA LEU A 771 4.84 -13.25 -1.92
C LEU A 771 5.06 -14.59 -2.62
N SER A 772 5.63 -15.57 -1.93
CA SER A 772 5.86 -16.91 -2.47
C SER A 772 4.55 -17.63 -2.78
N ASP A 773 3.58 -17.57 -1.87
CA ASP A 773 2.25 -18.15 -2.06
C ASP A 773 1.54 -17.54 -3.28
N HIS A 774 1.70 -16.23 -3.50
CA HIS A 774 1.12 -15.55 -4.66
C HIS A 774 1.71 -16.06 -5.98
N ILE A 775 3.04 -16.22 -6.07
CA ILE A 775 3.67 -16.80 -7.26
C ILE A 775 3.17 -18.22 -7.53
N GLU A 776 3.00 -19.05 -6.49
CA GLU A 776 2.42 -20.39 -6.64
C GLU A 776 0.97 -20.35 -7.16
N LYS A 777 0.16 -19.36 -6.75
CA LYS A 777 -1.17 -19.14 -7.32
C LYS A 777 -1.10 -18.73 -8.80
N MET A 778 -0.13 -17.89 -9.19
CA MET A 778 0.07 -17.50 -10.58
C MET A 778 0.52 -18.68 -11.46
N ILE A 779 1.36 -19.57 -10.93
CA ILE A 779 1.70 -20.85 -11.57
C ILE A 779 0.44 -21.69 -11.78
N ALA A 780 -0.41 -21.83 -10.75
CA ALA A 780 -1.65 -22.59 -10.85
C ALA A 780 -2.63 -21.98 -11.88
N LEU A 781 -2.73 -20.65 -11.93
CA LEU A 781 -3.56 -19.93 -12.90
C LEU A 781 -3.08 -20.16 -14.34
N ASN A 782 -1.78 -20.01 -14.59
CA ASN A 782 -1.19 -20.29 -15.90
C ASN A 782 -1.33 -21.77 -16.30
N GLY A 783 -1.21 -22.70 -15.35
CA GLY A 783 -1.48 -24.12 -15.55
C GLY A 783 -2.94 -24.40 -15.99
N ALA A 784 -3.90 -23.65 -15.44
CA ALA A 784 -5.30 -23.72 -15.87
C ALA A 784 -5.50 -23.20 -17.30
N HIS A 785 -4.81 -22.13 -17.70
CA HIS A 785 -4.78 -21.66 -19.09
C HIS A 785 -4.21 -22.73 -20.03
N SER A 786 -3.04 -23.30 -19.69
CA SER A 786 -2.38 -24.34 -20.48
C SER A 786 -3.31 -25.55 -20.70
N LYS A 787 -3.94 -26.06 -19.64
CA LYS A 787 -4.88 -27.20 -19.72
C LYS A 787 -6.13 -26.87 -20.55
N THR A 788 -6.58 -25.61 -20.53
CA THR A 788 -7.70 -25.17 -21.35
C THR A 788 -7.36 -25.28 -22.83
N PHE A 789 -6.17 -24.82 -23.25
CA PHE A 789 -5.71 -24.95 -24.63
C PHE A 789 -5.46 -26.41 -25.02
N GLU A 790 -4.87 -27.24 -24.16
CA GLU A 790 -4.70 -28.68 -24.42
C GLU A 790 -6.05 -29.36 -24.74
N ASN A 791 -7.08 -29.08 -23.93
CA ASN A 791 -8.43 -29.61 -24.16
C ASN A 791 -9.05 -29.11 -25.46
N ILE A 792 -8.82 -27.83 -25.79
CA ILE A 792 -9.29 -27.21 -27.03
C ILE A 792 -8.65 -27.85 -28.26
N ILE A 793 -7.33 -28.02 -28.25
CA ILE A 793 -6.56 -28.64 -29.33
C ILE A 793 -7.12 -30.05 -29.56
N ARG A 794 -7.19 -30.85 -28.49
CA ARG A 794 -7.72 -32.22 -28.55
C ARG A 794 -9.16 -32.28 -29.07
N ARG A 795 -10.03 -31.36 -28.65
CA ARG A 795 -11.42 -31.30 -29.12
C ARG A 795 -11.49 -30.96 -30.61
N ASN A 796 -10.74 -29.97 -31.06
CA ASN A 796 -10.74 -29.55 -32.46
C ASN A 796 -10.13 -30.63 -33.36
N GLU A 797 -9.10 -31.34 -32.91
CA GLU A 797 -8.56 -32.51 -33.61
C GLU A 797 -9.61 -33.61 -33.79
N VAL A 798 -10.37 -33.93 -32.73
CA VAL A 798 -11.46 -34.91 -32.81
C VAL A 798 -12.55 -34.45 -33.79
N LEU A 799 -12.96 -33.18 -33.73
CA LEU A 799 -13.95 -32.62 -34.65
C LEU A 799 -13.45 -32.63 -36.10
N LYS A 800 -12.16 -32.33 -36.32
CA LYS A 800 -11.53 -32.37 -37.64
C LYS A 800 -11.57 -33.79 -38.21
N VAL A 801 -11.24 -34.80 -37.40
CA VAL A 801 -11.34 -36.21 -37.81
C VAL A 801 -12.79 -36.61 -38.13
N GLN A 802 -13.77 -36.11 -37.36
CA GLN A 802 -15.20 -36.35 -37.65
C GLN A 802 -15.62 -35.68 -38.96
N VAL A 803 -15.23 -34.43 -39.20
CA VAL A 803 -15.50 -33.70 -40.45
C VAL A 803 -14.84 -34.42 -41.64
N ASP A 804 -13.60 -34.88 -41.50
CA ASP A 804 -12.90 -35.68 -42.52
C ASP A 804 -13.62 -37.01 -42.79
N SER A 805 -14.16 -37.67 -41.76
CA SER A 805 -14.97 -38.88 -41.91
C SER A 805 -16.28 -38.61 -42.65
N ILE A 806 -17.04 -37.59 -42.24
CA ILE A 806 -18.30 -37.18 -42.89
C ILE A 806 -18.03 -36.78 -44.34
N LYS A 807 -16.95 -36.04 -44.60
CA LYS A 807 -16.50 -35.67 -45.94
C LYS A 807 -16.19 -36.92 -46.78
N GLY A 808 -15.54 -37.92 -46.19
CA GLY A 808 -15.32 -39.23 -46.79
C GLY A 808 -16.63 -39.95 -47.16
N GLU A 809 -17.65 -39.91 -46.30
CA GLU A 809 -18.96 -40.52 -46.57
C GLU A 809 -19.76 -39.77 -47.64
N VAL A 810 -19.73 -38.42 -47.60
CA VAL A 810 -20.49 -37.55 -48.50
C VAL A 810 -19.89 -37.58 -49.91
N ILE A 811 -18.57 -37.49 -50.03
CA ILE A 811 -17.85 -37.30 -51.31
C ILE A 811 -17.16 -38.57 -51.77
N GLY A 812 -16.75 -39.47 -50.88
CA GLY A 812 -16.06 -40.71 -51.26
C GLY A 812 -16.96 -41.65 -52.04
N THR A 813 -16.48 -42.16 -53.17
CA THR A 813 -17.24 -43.14 -53.97
C THR A 813 -17.09 -44.54 -53.37
N ASP A 814 -18.17 -45.33 -53.33
CA ASP A 814 -18.07 -46.76 -53.04
C ASP A 814 -17.38 -47.42 -54.24
N LEU A 815 -16.08 -47.72 -54.11
CA LEU A 815 -15.28 -48.29 -55.18
C LEU A 815 -15.82 -49.65 -55.66
N ALA A 816 -16.40 -50.46 -54.78
CA ALA A 816 -16.92 -51.77 -55.15
C ALA A 816 -18.20 -51.64 -55.99
N GLU A 817 -19.14 -50.79 -55.56
CA GLU A 817 -20.34 -50.50 -56.33
C GLU A 817 -20.02 -49.79 -57.66
N THR A 818 -19.11 -48.81 -57.61
CA THR A 818 -18.69 -48.03 -58.79
C THR A 818 -18.00 -48.93 -59.81
N TYR A 819 -17.13 -49.84 -59.37
CA TYR A 819 -16.49 -50.83 -60.22
C TYR A 819 -17.49 -51.81 -60.84
N ASN A 820 -18.46 -52.28 -60.06
CA ASN A 820 -19.56 -53.12 -60.59
C ASN A 820 -20.36 -52.38 -61.68
N LYS A 821 -20.69 -51.10 -61.47
CA LYS A 821 -21.35 -50.26 -62.48
C LYS A 821 -20.47 -50.04 -63.72
N PHE A 822 -19.17 -49.81 -63.54
CA PHE A 822 -18.20 -49.68 -64.63
C PHE A 822 -18.10 -50.96 -65.47
N SER A 823 -18.03 -52.12 -64.82
CA SER A 823 -18.01 -53.44 -65.48
C SER A 823 -19.30 -53.70 -66.29
N ASN A 824 -20.46 -53.37 -65.71
CA ASN A 824 -21.75 -53.47 -66.40
C ASN A 824 -21.84 -52.51 -67.60
N LEU A 825 -21.40 -51.26 -67.46
CA LEU A 825 -21.34 -50.29 -68.55
C LEU A 825 -20.38 -50.73 -69.66
N THR A 826 -19.24 -51.32 -69.30
CA THR A 826 -18.24 -51.86 -70.25
C THR A 826 -18.85 -52.98 -71.06
N THR A 827 -19.54 -53.90 -70.39
CA THR A 827 -20.27 -55.02 -71.02
C THR A 827 -21.35 -54.50 -71.98
N ASN A 828 -22.15 -53.52 -71.56
CA ASN A 828 -23.18 -52.91 -72.40
C ASN A 828 -22.58 -52.15 -73.60
N TYR A 829 -21.50 -51.41 -73.41
CA TYR A 829 -20.80 -50.70 -74.46
C TYR A 829 -20.25 -51.67 -75.52
N ASN A 830 -19.63 -52.77 -75.09
CA ASN A 830 -19.16 -53.84 -75.97
C ASN A 830 -20.30 -54.52 -76.74
N ALA A 831 -21.46 -54.72 -76.09
CA ALA A 831 -22.64 -55.27 -76.74
C ALA A 831 -23.21 -54.32 -77.82
N VAL A 832 -23.27 -53.01 -77.54
CA VAL A 832 -23.68 -51.97 -78.51
C VAL A 832 -22.69 -51.86 -79.67
N LEU A 833 -21.38 -51.90 -79.41
CA LEU A 833 -20.33 -51.95 -80.43
C LEU A 833 -20.47 -53.16 -81.35
N SER A 834 -20.66 -54.35 -80.78
CA SER A 834 -20.89 -55.59 -81.51
C SER A 834 -22.16 -55.51 -82.38
N SER A 835 -23.24 -54.95 -81.83
CA SER A 835 -24.51 -54.76 -82.54
C SER A 835 -24.40 -53.72 -83.65
N THR A 836 -23.67 -52.63 -83.42
CA THR A 836 -23.38 -51.57 -84.41
C THR A 836 -22.51 -52.12 -85.54
N SER A 837 -21.50 -52.91 -85.22
CA SER A 837 -20.63 -53.60 -86.19
C SER A 837 -21.43 -54.56 -87.08
N ARG A 838 -22.33 -55.37 -86.50
CA ARG A 838 -23.23 -56.27 -87.26
C ARG A 838 -24.22 -55.51 -88.15
N ILE A 839 -24.79 -54.39 -87.69
CA ILE A 839 -25.70 -53.56 -88.50
C ILE A 839 -24.94 -52.85 -89.63
N ASN A 840 -23.72 -52.37 -89.40
CA ASN A 840 -22.87 -51.80 -90.43
C ASN A 840 -22.48 -52.87 -91.47
N GLN A 841 -22.19 -54.11 -91.05
CA GLN A 841 -21.96 -55.24 -91.95
C GLN A 841 -23.21 -55.56 -92.80
N MET A 842 -24.42 -55.57 -92.20
CA MET A 842 -25.68 -55.76 -92.94
C MET A 842 -26.00 -54.60 -93.90
N SER A 843 -25.63 -53.35 -93.56
CA SER A 843 -25.76 -52.19 -94.45
C SER A 843 -24.80 -52.27 -95.63
N LEU A 844 -23.59 -52.81 -95.44
CA LEU A 844 -22.60 -53.02 -96.50
C LEU A 844 -23.01 -54.15 -97.44
N VAL A 845 -23.60 -55.22 -96.90
CA VAL A 845 -24.15 -56.35 -97.66
C VAL A 845 -25.38 -55.99 -98.48
N ASN A 846 -26.10 -54.90 -98.16
CA ASN A 846 -27.16 -54.33 -99.00
C ASN A 846 -26.65 -53.21 -99.95
N TYR A 847 -25.36 -52.84 -99.88
CA TYR A 847 -24.74 -51.83 -100.74
C TYR A 847 -23.90 -52.44 -101.87
N LEU A 848 -23.42 -53.68 -101.69
CA LEU A 848 -23.00 -54.58 -102.77
C LEU A 848 -24.23 -55.24 -103.39
#